data_AF-A0A349MDJ5-F1
#
_entry.id   AF-A0A349MDJ5-F1
#
_cell.length_a   1.000
_cell.length_b   1.000
_cell.length_c   1.000
_cell.angle_alpha   90.00
_cell.angle_beta   90.00
_cell.angle_gamma   90.00
#
_symmetry.space_group_name_H-M   'P 1'
#
loop_
_entity.id
_entity.type
_entity.pdbx_description
1 polymer ?
#
loop_
_entity_poly.entity_id
_entity_poly.type
_entity_poly.pdbx_seq_one_letter_code
_entity_poly.pdbx_strand_id
1 'polypeptide(L)'
;MMQNYVTPFLKKHLLFRLAWLVISMCMFAMVGFSQSGSLVVSGSLKHEKTKQRLDNVTVSVLRGGEAFDEIDADRNGKYFLDLPLRNNYVIVFRAEGMVSKRVAINSASIPEDELTDGFMFDLDMSLFDVIEGFDESIMETPIGIAEFDERSGRIQFDLDHTNDMRRLIDDELDRLADLADDLERAQMRYENAMEDGERAEARSRWEDAREEYEKALKFIPGDAAAQSALDRVNGQLDAIFQEEEAAAAAEAAAEAEAAAAAEAAAAEAEAEEAARRAEAQAALEESAREAREAEEAAAAAAEAQREAEARASEQAARQIDEENATDADSAVQEDIESEIVEVVVEEEEEDVSSRRRSRRDAAAESRQAQMDADASAQQAVLDSEREAREARQREWEAEQMAREAAKQERKAQAQARAQNFSKRSGQSEDEAEAYYRQALVSERQAMAAEVQDAKDDVNMNTRRWKAEAGDRSNEARRQAINLNDGRGGRSGREVPGAYPGKEAEHRSTRAANLAEIEATKQSDKAIRVGNASRLKNRGQEELLDIDIMLEASKDYGSEMTLSPEDRDIPQGVQETSYDIQNGLVIMRTVRSGDVVKRYRKVVMKTGTYYFCGDRSITKTRWDLETNFAYD
;
A
#
# COMPACT_ATOMS: atom_id res chain seq x y z
N MET A 1 118.65 -23.03 -67.04
CA MET A 1 117.46 -22.19 -66.77
C MET A 1 116.28 -23.16 -66.75
N MET A 2 115.56 -23.45 -65.65
CA MET A 2 115.00 -22.59 -64.58
C MET A 2 114.03 -21.54 -65.15
N GLN A 3 112.76 -21.44 -64.76
CA GLN A 3 111.97 -22.16 -63.73
C GLN A 3 110.57 -22.54 -64.25
N ASN A 4 110.00 -23.64 -63.72
CA ASN A 4 108.56 -23.90 -63.77
C ASN A 4 107.92 -23.50 -62.43
N TYR A 5 106.85 -22.71 -62.46
CA TYR A 5 106.07 -22.36 -61.28
C TYR A 5 104.77 -23.17 -61.23
N VAL A 6 104.56 -23.94 -60.16
CA VAL A 6 103.30 -24.65 -59.88
C VAL A 6 102.53 -23.90 -58.80
N THR A 7 101.29 -23.51 -59.08
CA THR A 7 100.47 -22.65 -58.22
C THR A 7 99.83 -23.40 -57.03
N PRO A 8 100.03 -22.98 -55.77
CA PRO A 8 99.60 -23.74 -54.59
C PRO A 8 98.18 -23.37 -54.11
N PHE A 9 97.14 -23.62 -54.92
CA PHE A 9 95.77 -23.14 -54.60
C PHE A 9 94.79 -24.17 -53.99
N LEU A 10 95.10 -25.48 -54.04
CA LEU A 10 94.10 -26.52 -53.69
C LEU A 10 93.89 -26.77 -52.17
N LYS A 11 94.90 -26.55 -51.32
CA LYS A 11 94.82 -26.93 -49.88
C LYS A 11 94.03 -25.96 -48.99
N LYS A 12 93.96 -24.66 -49.32
CA LYS A 12 93.29 -23.66 -48.47
C LYS A 12 91.77 -23.83 -48.45
N HIS A 13 91.14 -24.10 -49.60
CA HIS A 13 89.69 -24.29 -49.68
C HIS A 13 89.21 -25.58 -49.00
N LEU A 14 90.03 -26.63 -48.95
CA LEU A 14 89.66 -27.87 -48.26
C LEU A 14 89.59 -27.67 -46.74
N LEU A 15 90.62 -27.05 -46.15
CA LEU A 15 90.64 -26.73 -44.71
C LEU A 15 89.53 -25.74 -44.32
N PHE A 16 89.25 -24.73 -45.14
CA PHE A 16 88.18 -23.77 -44.85
C PHE A 16 86.79 -24.41 -44.91
N ARG A 17 86.55 -25.33 -45.86
CA ARG A 17 85.30 -26.11 -45.92
C ARG A 17 85.15 -27.07 -44.74
N LEU A 18 86.24 -27.72 -44.31
CA LEU A 18 86.22 -28.64 -43.17
C LEU A 18 85.98 -27.88 -41.85
N ALA A 19 86.61 -26.71 -41.67
CA ALA A 19 86.34 -25.83 -40.54
C ALA A 19 84.89 -25.33 -40.52
N TRP A 20 84.35 -24.90 -41.67
CA TRP A 20 82.96 -24.46 -41.77
C TRP A 20 81.96 -25.59 -41.49
N LEU A 21 82.24 -26.81 -41.95
CA LEU A 21 81.41 -27.99 -41.67
C LEU A 21 81.45 -28.39 -40.19
N VAL A 22 82.61 -28.34 -39.53
CA VAL A 22 82.72 -28.57 -38.08
C VAL A 22 82.02 -27.48 -37.28
N ILE A 23 82.15 -26.20 -37.66
CA ILE A 23 81.43 -25.09 -37.01
C ILE A 23 79.91 -25.23 -37.20
N SER A 24 79.45 -25.61 -38.40
CA SER A 24 78.03 -25.90 -38.66
C SER A 24 77.52 -27.08 -37.83
N MET A 25 78.34 -28.12 -37.65
CA MET A 25 78.01 -29.29 -36.84
C MET A 25 77.98 -28.97 -35.34
N CYS A 26 78.85 -28.09 -34.85
CA CYS A 26 78.81 -27.59 -33.48
C CYS A 26 77.65 -26.61 -33.23
N MET A 27 77.26 -25.77 -34.19
CA MET A 27 76.05 -24.94 -34.07
C MET A 27 74.76 -25.76 -34.10
N PHE A 28 74.71 -26.84 -34.88
CA PHE A 28 73.55 -27.74 -34.90
C PHE A 28 73.36 -28.49 -33.56
N ALA A 29 74.45 -28.69 -32.80
CA ALA A 29 74.41 -29.29 -31.46
C ALA A 29 73.89 -28.36 -30.34
N MET A 30 73.57 -27.09 -30.64
CA MET A 30 72.94 -26.17 -29.69
C MET A 30 71.42 -26.00 -29.90
N VAL A 31 70.82 -26.68 -30.89
CA VAL A 31 69.36 -26.90 -30.90
C VAL A 31 69.06 -28.02 -29.90
N GLY A 32 69.15 -27.67 -28.62
CA GLY A 32 68.59 -28.50 -27.56
C GLY A 32 67.09 -28.55 -27.75
N PHE A 33 66.57 -29.70 -28.16
CA PHE A 33 65.16 -30.03 -27.92
C PHE A 33 64.97 -30.07 -26.41
N SER A 34 64.55 -28.94 -25.85
CA SER A 34 63.87 -28.94 -24.55
C SER A 34 62.75 -29.97 -24.66
N GLN A 35 62.75 -30.94 -23.77
CA GLN A 35 61.57 -31.77 -23.55
C GLN A 35 60.58 -30.88 -22.80
N SER A 36 59.95 -29.97 -23.54
CA SER A 36 58.87 -29.15 -23.02
C SER A 36 57.74 -30.10 -22.66
N GLY A 37 57.52 -30.32 -21.37
CA GLY A 37 56.31 -30.99 -20.90
C GLY A 37 55.08 -30.34 -21.54
N SER A 38 54.04 -31.14 -21.77
CA SER A 38 52.76 -30.64 -22.23
C SER A 38 51.72 -30.67 -21.11
N LEU A 39 50.68 -29.88 -21.32
CA LEU A 39 49.43 -29.90 -20.58
C LEU A 39 48.41 -30.67 -21.42
N VAL A 40 48.14 -31.90 -21.01
CA VAL A 40 47.09 -32.74 -21.57
C VAL A 40 45.77 -32.37 -20.91
N VAL A 41 44.88 -31.70 -21.64
CA VAL A 41 43.52 -31.40 -21.17
C VAL A 41 42.57 -32.44 -21.77
N SER A 42 41.78 -33.11 -20.93
CA SER A 42 40.77 -34.07 -21.39
C SER A 42 39.47 -33.94 -20.59
N GLY A 43 38.34 -34.31 -21.18
CA GLY A 43 37.07 -34.22 -20.48
C GLY A 43 35.89 -34.75 -21.28
N SER A 44 34.69 -34.63 -20.71
CA SER A 44 33.43 -35.01 -21.34
C SER A 44 32.33 -33.94 -21.22
N LEU A 45 31.75 -33.62 -22.37
CA LEU A 45 30.73 -32.60 -22.60
C LEU A 45 29.34 -33.20 -22.47
N LYS A 46 28.50 -32.54 -21.67
CA LYS A 46 27.14 -33.01 -21.34
C LYS A 46 26.13 -31.86 -21.40
N HIS A 47 24.88 -32.19 -21.65
CA HIS A 47 23.79 -31.23 -21.55
C HIS A 47 23.44 -31.02 -20.07
N GLU A 48 23.35 -29.76 -19.61
CA GLU A 48 23.13 -29.43 -18.21
C GLU A 48 21.81 -29.98 -17.67
N LYS A 49 20.70 -29.84 -18.40
CA LYS A 49 19.37 -30.27 -17.95
C LYS A 49 19.16 -31.79 -18.07
N THR A 50 19.47 -32.38 -19.22
CA THR A 50 19.19 -33.81 -19.48
C THR A 50 20.31 -34.76 -19.03
N LYS A 51 21.50 -34.23 -18.70
CA LYS A 51 22.74 -34.96 -18.38
C LYS A 51 23.20 -35.95 -19.48
N GLN A 52 22.61 -35.89 -20.67
CA GLN A 52 23.04 -36.66 -21.84
C GLN A 52 24.39 -36.14 -22.36
N ARG A 53 25.16 -36.99 -23.03
CA ARG A 53 26.39 -36.59 -23.73
C ARG A 53 26.03 -35.76 -24.96
N LEU A 54 26.80 -34.71 -25.22
CA LEU A 54 26.65 -33.91 -26.43
C LEU A 54 27.52 -34.48 -27.55
N ASP A 55 26.98 -34.59 -28.75
CA ASP A 55 27.75 -34.72 -29.98
C ASP A 55 27.79 -33.38 -30.74
N ASN A 56 28.69 -33.27 -31.73
CA ASN A 56 28.83 -32.07 -32.58
C ASN A 56 29.16 -30.77 -31.80
N VAL A 57 29.92 -30.89 -30.70
CA VAL A 57 30.49 -29.74 -29.97
C VAL A 57 31.87 -29.44 -30.51
N THR A 58 32.10 -28.22 -30.99
CA THR A 58 33.42 -27.73 -31.39
C THR A 58 34.11 -27.08 -30.19
N VAL A 59 35.40 -27.40 -30.03
CA VAL A 59 36.28 -26.96 -28.94
C VAL A 59 37.45 -26.18 -29.55
N SER A 60 37.33 -24.86 -29.56
CA SER A 60 38.37 -23.95 -30.06
C SER A 60 39.31 -23.55 -28.94
N VAL A 61 40.63 -23.57 -29.19
CA VAL A 61 41.66 -23.15 -28.23
C VAL A 61 42.30 -21.85 -28.69
N LEU A 62 42.20 -20.81 -27.86
CA LEU A 62 42.92 -19.56 -28.01
C LEU A 62 44.19 -19.59 -27.15
N ARG A 63 45.34 -19.16 -27.68
CA ARG A 63 46.60 -19.00 -26.95
C ARG A 63 47.01 -17.53 -26.96
N GLY A 64 47.04 -16.90 -25.79
CA GLY A 64 47.30 -15.46 -25.67
C GLY A 64 46.27 -14.56 -26.37
N GLY A 65 45.10 -15.09 -26.71
CA GLY A 65 44.03 -14.41 -27.45
C GLY A 65 43.96 -14.75 -28.95
N GLU A 66 45.00 -15.34 -29.54
CA GLU A 66 44.99 -15.80 -30.93
C GLU A 66 44.54 -17.26 -31.06
N ALA A 67 43.86 -17.63 -32.14
CA ALA A 67 43.48 -19.03 -32.38
C ALA A 67 44.72 -19.93 -32.54
N PHE A 68 44.74 -21.05 -31.83
CA PHE A 68 45.88 -21.97 -31.76
C PHE A 68 45.55 -23.38 -32.27
N ASP A 69 44.41 -23.93 -31.86
CA ASP A 69 43.94 -25.27 -32.25
C ASP A 69 42.40 -25.31 -32.23
N GLU A 70 41.78 -26.25 -32.95
CA GLU A 70 40.33 -26.43 -32.98
C GLU A 70 39.97 -27.90 -33.30
N ILE A 71 39.16 -28.51 -32.44
CA ILE A 71 38.74 -29.91 -32.56
C ILE A 71 37.23 -30.07 -32.35
N ASP A 72 36.63 -31.06 -32.99
CA ASP A 72 35.27 -31.52 -32.65
C ASP A 72 35.33 -32.64 -31.62
N ALA A 73 34.39 -32.63 -30.66
CA ALA A 73 34.25 -33.69 -29.67
C ALA A 73 33.75 -35.01 -30.29
N ASP A 74 34.11 -36.14 -29.69
CA ASP A 74 33.67 -37.47 -30.15
C ASP A 74 32.15 -37.68 -29.94
N ARG A 75 31.61 -38.77 -30.49
CA ARG A 75 30.19 -39.15 -30.34
C ARG A 75 29.76 -39.52 -28.91
N ASN A 76 30.66 -39.38 -27.93
CA ASN A 76 30.39 -39.50 -26.50
C ASN A 76 30.63 -38.16 -25.75
N GLY A 77 30.80 -37.05 -26.47
CA GLY A 77 31.15 -35.74 -25.93
C GLY A 77 32.58 -35.65 -25.39
N LYS A 78 33.45 -36.62 -25.66
CA LYS A 78 34.84 -36.59 -25.19
C LYS A 78 35.71 -35.75 -26.10
N TYR A 79 36.64 -35.02 -25.50
CA TYR A 79 37.67 -34.28 -26.22
C TYR A 79 39.03 -34.45 -25.51
N PHE A 80 40.11 -34.16 -26.24
CA PHE A 80 41.49 -34.35 -25.81
C PHE A 80 42.37 -33.31 -26.52
N LEU A 81 43.14 -32.54 -25.76
CA LEU A 81 44.03 -31.48 -26.25
C LEU A 81 45.42 -31.68 -25.64
N ASP A 82 46.46 -31.51 -26.46
CA ASP A 82 47.87 -31.62 -26.04
C ASP A 82 48.55 -30.24 -26.22
N LEU A 83 48.60 -29.47 -25.13
CA LEU A 83 48.93 -28.05 -25.16
C LEU A 83 50.36 -27.79 -24.64
N PRO A 84 51.24 -27.08 -25.36
CA PRO A 84 52.56 -26.71 -24.82
C PRO A 84 52.46 -25.88 -23.53
N LEU A 85 53.18 -26.30 -22.47
CA LEU A 85 53.26 -25.56 -21.20
C LEU A 85 53.83 -24.14 -21.39
N ARG A 86 53.78 -23.34 -20.32
CA ARG A 86 54.29 -21.94 -20.25
C ARG A 86 53.53 -20.95 -21.11
N ASN A 87 52.24 -21.20 -21.35
CA ASN A 87 51.33 -20.39 -22.15
C ASN A 87 49.97 -20.19 -21.44
N ASN A 88 49.28 -19.11 -21.78
CA ASN A 88 47.91 -18.85 -21.31
C ASN A 88 46.92 -19.24 -22.40
N TYR A 89 46.01 -20.14 -22.06
CA TYR A 89 44.99 -20.68 -22.96
C TYR A 89 43.59 -20.23 -22.54
N VAL A 90 42.70 -20.03 -23.52
CA VAL A 90 41.26 -19.94 -23.30
C VAL A 90 40.59 -20.97 -24.21
N ILE A 91 39.96 -21.97 -23.60
CA ILE A 91 39.22 -23.02 -24.29
C ILE A 91 37.77 -22.56 -24.41
N VAL A 92 37.23 -22.59 -25.63
CA VAL A 92 35.86 -22.15 -25.96
C VAL A 92 35.08 -23.36 -26.45
N PHE A 93 34.02 -23.70 -25.72
CA PHE A 93 33.10 -24.78 -26.04
C PHE A 93 31.86 -24.21 -26.72
N ARG A 94 31.56 -24.66 -27.95
CA ARG A 94 30.40 -24.21 -28.74
C ARG A 94 29.64 -25.41 -29.31
N ALA A 95 28.30 -25.37 -29.22
CA ALA A 95 27.41 -26.27 -29.93
C ALA A 95 26.24 -25.46 -30.51
N GLU A 96 25.58 -25.99 -31.56
CA GLU A 96 24.42 -25.33 -32.16
C GLU A 96 23.24 -25.31 -31.18
N GLY A 97 22.57 -24.16 -31.05
CA GLY A 97 21.45 -23.97 -30.12
C GLY A 97 21.82 -23.89 -28.62
N MET A 98 23.11 -23.88 -28.26
CA MET A 98 23.57 -23.86 -26.87
C MET A 98 24.50 -22.68 -26.55
N VAL A 99 24.41 -22.18 -25.32
CA VAL A 99 25.23 -21.05 -24.85
C VAL A 99 26.70 -21.47 -24.76
N SER A 100 27.57 -20.73 -25.46
CA SER A 100 29.00 -21.01 -25.51
C SER A 100 29.67 -20.75 -24.16
N LYS A 101 30.57 -21.63 -23.72
CA LYS A 101 31.29 -21.51 -22.43
C LYS A 101 32.79 -21.37 -22.65
N ARG A 102 33.43 -20.55 -21.82
CA ARG A 102 34.86 -20.21 -21.87
C ARG A 102 35.57 -20.63 -20.58
N VAL A 103 36.73 -21.27 -20.68
CA VAL A 103 37.58 -21.63 -19.53
C VAL A 103 39.00 -21.17 -19.79
N ALA A 104 39.57 -20.40 -18.86
CA ALA A 104 40.96 -19.95 -18.94
C ALA A 104 41.88 -20.92 -18.19
N ILE A 105 43.04 -21.23 -18.76
CA ILE A 105 44.09 -22.03 -18.12
C ILE A 105 45.43 -21.31 -18.23
N ASN A 106 45.98 -20.90 -17.10
CA ASN A 106 47.29 -20.29 -16.97
C ASN A 106 48.34 -21.37 -16.67
N SER A 107 49.17 -21.70 -17.66
CA SER A 107 50.34 -22.58 -17.50
C SER A 107 51.67 -21.81 -17.48
N ALA A 108 51.64 -20.46 -17.47
CA ALA A 108 52.81 -19.60 -17.51
C ALA A 108 53.58 -19.53 -16.18
N SER A 109 52.91 -19.78 -15.06
CA SER A 109 53.48 -19.75 -13.70
C SER A 109 54.21 -21.03 -13.27
N ILE A 110 54.27 -22.06 -14.12
CA ILE A 110 54.85 -23.37 -13.78
C ILE A 110 56.39 -23.30 -13.76
N PRO A 111 57.07 -23.70 -12.65
CA PRO A 111 58.52 -23.69 -12.52
C PRO A 111 59.25 -24.58 -13.55
N GLU A 112 60.51 -24.24 -13.88
CA GLU A 112 61.29 -25.00 -14.88
C GLU A 112 61.78 -26.37 -14.39
N ASP A 113 61.79 -26.60 -13.08
CA ASP A 113 62.20 -27.84 -12.42
C ASP A 113 61.05 -28.87 -12.26
N GLU A 114 59.78 -28.45 -12.33
CA GLU A 114 58.61 -29.34 -12.36
C GLU A 114 58.38 -29.99 -13.76
N LEU A 115 59.06 -29.53 -14.82
CA LEU A 115 58.80 -29.88 -16.23
C LEU A 115 59.13 -31.33 -16.66
N THR A 116 59.37 -32.26 -15.72
CA THR A 116 59.94 -33.59 -16.02
C THR A 116 58.89 -34.63 -16.47
N ASP A 117 57.66 -34.56 -15.96
CA ASP A 117 56.50 -35.31 -16.44
C ASP A 117 55.39 -34.32 -16.84
N GLY A 118 54.61 -34.64 -17.87
CA GLY A 118 53.54 -33.77 -18.37
C GLY A 118 52.35 -33.66 -17.39
N PHE A 119 51.69 -32.50 -17.38
CA PHE A 119 50.50 -32.28 -16.55
C PHE A 119 49.25 -32.82 -17.24
N MET A 120 48.41 -33.56 -16.52
CA MET A 120 47.06 -33.93 -16.96
C MET A 120 46.02 -33.11 -16.20
N PHE A 121 45.03 -32.57 -16.90
CA PHE A 121 43.96 -31.75 -16.34
C PHE A 121 42.59 -32.22 -16.85
N ASP A 122 41.74 -32.70 -15.93
CA ASP A 122 40.40 -33.20 -16.23
C ASP A 122 39.38 -32.05 -16.21
N LEU A 123 38.88 -31.68 -17.38
CA LEU A 123 37.97 -30.56 -17.63
C LEU A 123 36.61 -31.09 -18.16
N ASP A 124 35.87 -31.77 -17.28
CA ASP A 124 34.47 -32.11 -17.52
C ASP A 124 33.61 -30.83 -17.58
N MET A 125 32.68 -30.74 -18.54
CA MET A 125 31.97 -29.50 -18.84
C MET A 125 30.51 -29.76 -19.22
N SER A 126 29.62 -28.82 -18.93
CA SER A 126 28.21 -28.88 -19.34
C SER A 126 27.71 -27.60 -20.02
N LEU A 127 26.97 -27.77 -21.12
CA LEU A 127 26.33 -26.68 -21.86
C LEU A 127 24.82 -26.69 -21.60
N PHE A 128 24.18 -25.52 -21.72
CA PHE A 128 22.73 -25.36 -21.64
C PHE A 128 22.21 -24.66 -22.90
N ASP A 129 20.93 -24.86 -23.20
CA ASP A 129 20.26 -24.32 -24.39
C ASP A 129 20.25 -22.79 -24.34
N VAL A 130 20.22 -22.12 -25.51
CA VAL A 130 20.01 -20.66 -25.54
C VAL A 130 18.60 -20.34 -25.04
N ILE A 131 18.51 -19.50 -24.01
CA ILE A 131 17.26 -19.05 -23.40
C ILE A 131 16.97 -17.63 -23.89
N GLU A 132 15.74 -17.38 -24.35
CA GLU A 132 15.34 -16.05 -24.81
C GLU A 132 15.42 -15.02 -23.68
N GLY A 133 16.06 -13.88 -23.95
CA GLY A 133 16.24 -12.79 -22.98
C GLY A 133 17.38 -12.96 -21.97
N PHE A 134 18.20 -14.02 -22.07
CA PHE A 134 19.40 -14.23 -21.25
C PHE A 134 20.56 -13.30 -21.66
N ASP A 135 21.25 -12.71 -20.69
CA ASP A 135 22.43 -11.88 -20.93
C ASP A 135 23.68 -12.73 -21.26
N GLU A 136 23.90 -12.98 -22.55
CA GLU A 136 25.09 -13.68 -23.05
C GLU A 136 26.43 -12.97 -22.70
N SER A 137 26.44 -11.69 -22.30
CA SER A 137 27.69 -10.98 -21.96
C SER A 137 28.38 -11.56 -20.72
N ILE A 138 27.62 -12.15 -19.80
CA ILE A 138 28.13 -12.92 -18.65
C ILE A 138 29.08 -14.03 -19.12
N MET A 139 28.82 -14.60 -20.30
CA MET A 139 29.52 -15.74 -20.88
C MET A 139 30.72 -15.35 -21.76
N GLU A 140 30.99 -14.05 -21.92
CA GLU A 140 32.27 -13.56 -22.45
C GLU A 140 33.40 -13.70 -21.41
N THR A 141 33.07 -13.58 -20.13
CA THR A 141 34.00 -13.86 -19.03
C THR A 141 34.21 -15.38 -18.90
N PRO A 142 35.46 -15.87 -18.70
CA PRO A 142 35.69 -17.28 -18.44
C PRO A 142 34.95 -17.74 -17.18
N ILE A 143 34.12 -18.78 -17.31
CA ILE A 143 33.32 -19.34 -16.20
C ILE A 143 34.16 -20.08 -15.15
N GLY A 144 35.42 -20.36 -15.48
CA GLY A 144 36.43 -20.88 -14.58
C GLY A 144 37.81 -20.46 -15.06
N ILE A 145 38.69 -20.16 -14.11
CA ILE A 145 40.10 -19.87 -14.33
C ILE A 145 40.88 -20.96 -13.60
N ALA A 146 41.83 -21.60 -14.27
CA ALA A 146 42.68 -22.64 -13.69
C ALA A 146 44.15 -22.21 -13.72
N GLU A 147 44.80 -22.18 -12.56
CA GLU A 147 46.19 -21.73 -12.38
C GLU A 147 46.99 -22.76 -11.57
N PHE A 148 48.32 -22.69 -11.65
CA PHE A 148 49.23 -23.54 -10.87
C PHE A 148 49.37 -23.06 -9.42
N ASP A 149 48.93 -23.87 -8.45
CA ASP A 149 49.14 -23.64 -7.00
C ASP A 149 50.47 -24.31 -6.58
N GLU A 150 51.50 -23.49 -6.32
CA GLU A 150 52.86 -23.90 -5.91
C GLU A 150 52.87 -24.87 -4.72
N ARG A 151 51.88 -24.75 -3.83
CA ARG A 151 51.74 -25.54 -2.60
C ARG A 151 51.28 -26.98 -2.83
N SER A 152 50.60 -27.25 -3.94
CA SER A 152 50.09 -28.57 -4.32
C SER A 152 50.82 -29.20 -5.50
N GLY A 153 51.62 -28.41 -6.25
CA GLY A 153 52.28 -28.85 -7.48
C GLY A 153 51.30 -29.18 -8.59
N ARG A 154 50.15 -28.48 -8.66
CA ARG A 154 49.04 -28.80 -9.57
C ARG A 154 48.36 -27.56 -10.10
N ILE A 155 47.89 -27.66 -11.35
CA ILE A 155 46.88 -26.75 -11.89
C ILE A 155 45.55 -27.06 -11.19
N GLN A 156 44.93 -26.05 -10.60
CA GLN A 156 43.63 -26.12 -9.94
C GLN A 156 42.76 -24.93 -10.35
N PHE A 157 41.44 -25.07 -10.25
CA PHE A 157 40.54 -23.94 -10.45
C PHE A 157 40.65 -22.93 -9.30
N ASP A 158 40.61 -21.65 -9.63
CA ASP A 158 40.13 -20.62 -8.73
C ASP A 158 38.65 -20.90 -8.43
N LEU A 159 38.40 -21.49 -7.26
CA LEU A 159 37.05 -21.83 -6.81
C LEU A 159 36.24 -20.58 -6.45
N ASP A 160 36.87 -19.49 -6.04
CA ASP A 160 36.17 -18.27 -5.64
C ASP A 160 35.63 -17.57 -6.90
N HIS A 161 36.47 -17.35 -7.92
CA HIS A 161 36.04 -16.85 -9.24
C HIS A 161 35.01 -17.79 -9.89
N THR A 162 35.21 -19.11 -9.82
CA THR A 162 34.26 -20.08 -10.39
C THR A 162 32.91 -20.05 -9.67
N ASN A 163 32.88 -19.83 -8.35
CA ASN A 163 31.65 -19.67 -7.58
C ASN A 163 30.95 -18.33 -7.84
N ASP A 164 31.69 -17.23 -7.99
CA ASP A 164 31.09 -15.94 -8.34
C ASP A 164 30.51 -15.94 -9.76
N MET A 165 31.23 -16.49 -10.76
CA MET A 165 30.69 -16.67 -12.11
C MET A 165 29.49 -17.64 -12.13
N ARG A 166 29.52 -18.70 -11.32
CA ARG A 166 28.36 -19.57 -11.14
C ARG A 166 27.17 -18.78 -10.59
N ARG A 167 27.37 -18.01 -9.53
CA ARG A 167 26.29 -17.22 -8.90
C ARG A 167 25.72 -16.19 -9.87
N LEU A 168 26.53 -15.50 -10.68
CA LEU A 168 26.03 -14.57 -11.71
C LEU A 168 25.14 -15.27 -12.75
N ILE A 169 25.44 -16.52 -13.11
CA ILE A 169 24.62 -17.32 -14.04
C ILE A 169 23.35 -17.81 -13.34
N ASP A 170 23.44 -18.31 -12.10
CA ASP A 170 22.29 -18.76 -11.32
C ASP A 170 21.33 -17.57 -11.03
N ASP A 171 21.85 -16.39 -10.64
CA ASP A 171 21.09 -15.14 -10.41
C ASP A 171 20.34 -14.66 -11.67
N GLU A 172 20.96 -14.77 -12.86
CA GLU A 172 20.36 -14.41 -14.16
C GLU A 172 19.29 -15.41 -14.63
N LEU A 173 19.49 -16.71 -14.34
CA LEU A 173 18.48 -17.75 -14.61
C LEU A 173 17.24 -17.58 -13.71
N ASP A 174 17.44 -17.23 -12.44
CA ASP A 174 16.35 -16.92 -11.51
C ASP A 174 15.59 -15.64 -11.96
N ARG A 175 16.30 -14.59 -12.45
CA ARG A 175 15.67 -13.40 -13.04
C ARG A 175 14.74 -13.75 -14.22
N LEU A 176 15.14 -14.70 -15.07
CA LEU A 176 14.34 -15.14 -16.21
C LEU A 176 13.14 -15.99 -15.77
N ALA A 177 13.30 -16.81 -14.73
CA ALA A 177 12.20 -17.57 -14.14
C ALA A 177 11.14 -16.62 -13.54
N ASP A 178 11.55 -15.66 -12.71
CA ASP A 178 10.65 -14.65 -12.13
C ASP A 178 9.93 -13.82 -13.20
N LEU A 179 10.64 -13.43 -14.27
CA LEU A 179 10.04 -12.69 -15.40
C LEU A 179 9.00 -13.54 -16.16
N ALA A 180 9.26 -14.83 -16.38
CA ALA A 180 8.30 -15.73 -17.02
C ALA A 180 7.06 -15.94 -16.14
N ASP A 181 7.26 -16.15 -14.83
CA ASP A 181 6.18 -16.28 -13.84
C ASP A 181 5.32 -15.01 -13.77
N ASP A 182 5.92 -13.81 -13.77
CA ASP A 182 5.18 -12.54 -13.77
C ASP A 182 4.47 -12.24 -15.10
N LEU A 183 5.00 -12.71 -16.25
CA LEU A 183 4.29 -12.67 -17.53
C LEU A 183 3.08 -13.63 -17.55
N GLU A 184 3.21 -14.85 -17.04
CA GLU A 184 2.07 -15.78 -16.91
C GLU A 184 1.00 -15.21 -15.96
N ARG A 185 1.42 -14.65 -14.82
CA ARG A 185 0.51 -13.97 -13.87
C ARG A 185 -0.15 -12.73 -14.49
N ALA A 186 0.55 -11.98 -15.34
CA ALA A 186 -0.02 -10.84 -16.06
C ALA A 186 -1.05 -11.30 -17.10
N GLN A 187 -0.75 -12.33 -17.90
CA GLN A 187 -1.68 -12.90 -18.87
C GLN A 187 -2.92 -13.48 -18.17
N MET A 188 -2.76 -14.24 -17.09
CA MET A 188 -3.88 -14.78 -16.32
C MET A 188 -4.77 -13.65 -15.76
N ARG A 189 -4.19 -12.55 -15.27
CA ARG A 189 -4.96 -11.38 -14.80
C ARG A 189 -5.66 -10.63 -15.94
N TYR A 190 -5.02 -10.54 -17.10
CA TYR A 190 -5.61 -10.00 -18.32
C TYR A 190 -6.82 -10.83 -18.76
N GLU A 191 -6.69 -12.16 -18.85
CA GLU A 191 -7.77 -13.07 -19.25
C GLU A 191 -8.97 -12.99 -18.30
N ASN A 192 -8.75 -12.98 -16.98
CA ASN A 192 -9.82 -12.78 -15.99
C ASN A 192 -10.48 -11.40 -16.12
N ALA A 193 -9.71 -10.33 -16.33
CA ALA A 193 -10.25 -8.98 -16.48
C ALA A 193 -11.06 -8.82 -17.79
N MET A 194 -10.65 -9.47 -18.87
CA MET A 194 -11.45 -9.55 -20.11
C MET A 194 -12.77 -10.31 -19.87
N GLU A 195 -12.74 -11.46 -19.19
CA GLU A 195 -13.97 -12.23 -18.91
C GLU A 195 -14.94 -11.48 -17.98
N ASP A 196 -14.44 -10.83 -16.92
CA ASP A 196 -15.29 -10.02 -16.03
C ASP A 196 -15.81 -8.75 -16.72
N GLY A 197 -15.03 -8.15 -17.63
CA GLY A 197 -15.46 -7.05 -18.50
C GLY A 197 -16.60 -7.46 -19.44
N GLU A 198 -16.45 -8.57 -20.18
CA GLU A 198 -17.50 -9.13 -21.05
C GLU A 198 -18.76 -9.51 -20.25
N ARG A 199 -18.57 -10.07 -19.05
CA ARG A 199 -19.63 -10.46 -18.11
C ARG A 199 -20.35 -9.24 -17.49
N ALA A 200 -19.72 -8.06 -17.46
CA ALA A 200 -20.33 -6.79 -17.09
C ALA A 200 -21.05 -6.12 -18.28
N GLU A 201 -20.44 -6.14 -19.47
CA GLU A 201 -21.03 -5.68 -20.74
C GLU A 201 -22.35 -6.42 -21.03
N ALA A 202 -22.35 -7.76 -20.90
CA ALA A 202 -23.53 -8.63 -21.04
C ALA A 202 -24.61 -8.43 -19.94
N ARG A 203 -24.35 -7.59 -18.93
CA ARG A 203 -25.29 -7.18 -17.88
C ARG A 203 -25.64 -5.69 -17.94
N SER A 204 -25.22 -4.99 -19.00
CA SER A 204 -25.36 -3.54 -19.19
C SER A 204 -24.78 -2.73 -18.03
N ARG A 205 -23.70 -3.23 -17.43
CA ARG A 205 -22.94 -2.53 -16.37
C ARG A 205 -21.71 -1.89 -16.97
N TRP A 206 -21.94 -0.84 -17.72
CA TRP A 206 -20.92 -0.24 -18.56
C TRP A 206 -19.77 0.38 -17.74
N GLU A 207 -20.04 0.91 -16.54
CA GLU A 207 -18.97 1.37 -15.64
C GLU A 207 -18.10 0.21 -15.10
N ASP A 208 -18.71 -0.86 -14.58
CA ASP A 208 -18.02 -2.09 -14.16
C ASP A 208 -17.13 -2.59 -15.32
N ALA A 209 -17.69 -2.68 -16.54
CA ALA A 209 -17.00 -3.17 -17.73
C ALA A 209 -15.81 -2.28 -18.15
N ARG A 210 -15.97 -0.95 -18.07
CA ARG A 210 -14.91 0.02 -18.38
C ARG A 210 -13.71 -0.18 -17.46
N GLU A 211 -13.95 -0.35 -16.15
CA GLU A 211 -12.88 -0.58 -15.18
C GLU A 211 -12.13 -1.89 -15.44
N GLU A 212 -12.81 -2.98 -15.79
CA GLU A 212 -12.15 -4.27 -16.05
C GLU A 212 -11.35 -4.26 -17.37
N TYR A 213 -11.86 -3.68 -18.46
CA TYR A 213 -11.08 -3.52 -19.70
C TYR A 213 -9.88 -2.57 -19.52
N GLU A 214 -10.02 -1.52 -18.71
CA GLU A 214 -8.90 -0.70 -18.23
C GLU A 214 -7.87 -1.50 -17.42
N LYS A 215 -8.31 -2.48 -16.61
CA LYS A 215 -7.42 -3.38 -15.84
C LYS A 215 -6.69 -4.34 -16.79
N ALA A 216 -7.36 -4.91 -17.79
CA ALA A 216 -6.74 -5.72 -18.83
C ALA A 216 -5.59 -4.97 -19.53
N LEU A 217 -5.84 -3.74 -20.00
CA LEU A 217 -4.82 -2.88 -20.64
C LEU A 217 -3.66 -2.47 -19.71
N LYS A 218 -3.82 -2.56 -18.38
CA LYS A 218 -2.73 -2.34 -17.40
C LYS A 218 -1.84 -3.59 -17.23
N PHE A 219 -2.31 -4.78 -17.60
CA PHE A 219 -1.52 -6.02 -17.61
C PHE A 219 -0.90 -6.32 -18.98
N ILE A 220 -1.61 -6.05 -20.08
CA ILE A 220 -1.09 -6.14 -21.46
C ILE A 220 -1.32 -4.80 -22.18
N PRO A 221 -0.38 -3.85 -22.11
CA PRO A 221 -0.51 -2.54 -22.74
C PRO A 221 -0.57 -2.63 -24.26
N GLY A 222 -1.58 -2.02 -24.86
CA GLY A 222 -1.75 -1.94 -26.31
C GLY A 222 -2.44 -3.14 -26.96
N ASP A 223 -3.08 -4.03 -26.18
CA ASP A 223 -3.92 -5.07 -26.77
C ASP A 223 -5.14 -4.48 -27.52
N ALA A 224 -5.37 -4.98 -28.73
CA ALA A 224 -6.38 -4.45 -29.64
C ALA A 224 -7.82 -4.93 -29.31
N ALA A 225 -7.99 -6.09 -28.68
CA ALA A 225 -9.29 -6.60 -28.26
C ALA A 225 -9.79 -5.85 -27.01
N ALA A 226 -8.92 -5.69 -26.01
CA ALA A 226 -9.21 -4.92 -24.81
C ALA A 226 -9.48 -3.44 -25.11
N GLN A 227 -8.67 -2.81 -25.99
CA GLN A 227 -8.94 -1.44 -26.45
C GLN A 227 -10.28 -1.34 -27.19
N SER A 228 -10.55 -2.24 -28.15
CA SER A 228 -11.83 -2.22 -28.87
C SER A 228 -13.04 -2.46 -27.96
N ALA A 229 -12.88 -3.21 -26.87
CA ALA A 229 -13.93 -3.43 -25.87
C ALA A 229 -14.15 -2.20 -24.98
N LEU A 230 -13.08 -1.55 -24.54
CA LEU A 230 -13.13 -0.27 -23.84
C LEU A 230 -13.83 0.82 -24.70
N ASP A 231 -13.50 0.90 -25.99
CA ASP A 231 -14.10 1.84 -26.93
C ASP A 231 -15.61 1.60 -27.12
N ARG A 232 -16.07 0.34 -27.21
CA ARG A 232 -17.51 0.00 -27.24
C ARG A 232 -18.23 0.48 -25.99
N VAL A 233 -17.65 0.18 -24.82
CA VAL A 233 -18.27 0.46 -23.51
C VAL A 233 -18.38 1.97 -23.27
N ASN A 234 -17.35 2.74 -23.61
CA ASN A 234 -17.40 4.21 -23.54
C ASN A 234 -18.52 4.75 -24.44
N GLY A 235 -18.64 4.27 -25.69
CA GLY A 235 -19.74 4.67 -26.58
C GLY A 235 -21.15 4.31 -26.09
N GLN A 236 -21.31 3.34 -25.18
CA GLN A 236 -22.59 3.06 -24.50
C GLN A 236 -22.81 3.98 -23.29
N LEU A 237 -21.76 4.31 -22.53
CA LEU A 237 -21.84 5.30 -21.45
C LEU A 237 -22.20 6.69 -21.97
N ASP A 238 -21.54 7.14 -23.04
CA ASP A 238 -21.80 8.43 -23.68
C ASP A 238 -23.24 8.51 -24.21
N ALA A 239 -23.76 7.41 -24.77
CA ALA A 239 -25.15 7.33 -25.23
C ALA A 239 -26.16 7.43 -24.06
N ILE A 240 -25.93 6.71 -22.97
CA ILE A 240 -26.78 6.76 -21.77
C ILE A 240 -26.77 8.16 -21.15
N PHE A 241 -25.60 8.80 -21.03
CA PHE A 241 -25.49 10.16 -20.51
C PHE A 241 -26.27 11.16 -21.37
N GLN A 242 -26.24 11.01 -22.71
CA GLN A 242 -27.06 11.84 -23.61
C GLN A 242 -28.56 11.53 -23.54
N GLU A 243 -28.97 10.29 -23.28
CA GLU A 243 -30.38 9.95 -23.04
C GLU A 243 -30.88 10.53 -21.69
N GLU A 244 -30.06 10.49 -20.64
CA GLU A 244 -30.37 11.11 -19.34
C GLU A 244 -30.43 12.65 -19.42
N GLU A 245 -29.46 13.29 -20.10
CA GLU A 245 -29.47 14.75 -20.32
C GLU A 245 -30.71 15.18 -21.13
N ALA A 246 -31.06 14.45 -22.19
CA ALA A 246 -32.25 14.72 -22.99
C ALA A 246 -33.56 14.51 -22.20
N ALA A 247 -33.61 13.51 -21.32
CA ALA A 247 -34.77 13.28 -20.44
C ALA A 247 -34.95 14.40 -19.41
N ALA A 248 -33.87 14.82 -18.74
CA ALA A 248 -33.90 15.93 -17.80
C ALA A 248 -34.29 17.27 -18.47
N ALA A 249 -33.79 17.52 -19.68
CA ALA A 249 -34.18 18.69 -20.48
C ALA A 249 -35.67 18.67 -20.87
N ALA A 250 -36.23 17.49 -21.15
CA ALA A 250 -37.66 17.33 -21.44
C ALA A 250 -38.55 17.51 -20.20
N GLU A 251 -38.11 17.02 -19.04
CA GLU A 251 -38.82 17.21 -17.76
C GLU A 251 -38.83 18.69 -17.35
N ALA A 252 -37.68 19.37 -17.40
CA ALA A 252 -37.57 20.80 -17.13
C ALA A 252 -38.41 21.67 -18.10
N ALA A 253 -38.51 21.27 -19.37
CA ALA A 253 -39.39 21.93 -20.34
C ALA A 253 -40.89 21.76 -19.99
N ALA A 254 -41.28 20.57 -19.53
CA ALA A 254 -42.66 20.30 -19.10
C ALA A 254 -43.02 21.04 -17.79
N GLU A 255 -42.09 21.15 -16.84
CA GLU A 255 -42.29 21.98 -15.64
C GLU A 255 -42.42 23.47 -16.00
N ALA A 256 -41.62 23.98 -16.94
CA ALA A 256 -41.72 25.36 -17.41
C ALA A 256 -43.05 25.65 -18.13
N GLU A 257 -43.55 24.72 -18.95
CA GLU A 257 -44.87 24.84 -19.59
C GLU A 257 -46.00 24.80 -18.54
N ALA A 258 -45.92 23.91 -17.54
CA ALA A 258 -46.88 23.84 -16.44
C ALA A 258 -46.88 25.11 -15.56
N ALA A 259 -45.70 25.69 -15.27
CA ALA A 259 -45.56 26.94 -14.53
C ALA A 259 -46.18 28.13 -15.29
N ALA A 260 -45.91 28.24 -16.60
CA ALA A 260 -46.49 29.27 -17.45
C ALA A 260 -48.03 29.14 -17.56
N ALA A 261 -48.55 27.91 -17.62
CA ALA A 261 -49.98 27.65 -17.59
C ALA A 261 -50.63 28.02 -16.24
N ALA A 262 -49.92 27.79 -15.13
CA ALA A 262 -50.38 28.18 -13.79
C ALA A 262 -50.37 29.71 -13.60
N GLU A 263 -49.35 30.41 -14.09
CA GLU A 263 -49.28 31.89 -14.08
C GLU A 263 -50.41 32.50 -14.92
N ALA A 264 -50.67 31.96 -16.12
CA ALA A 264 -51.78 32.39 -16.96
C ALA A 264 -53.15 32.20 -16.28
N ALA A 265 -53.38 31.05 -15.63
CA ALA A 265 -54.60 30.78 -14.89
C ALA A 265 -54.76 31.69 -13.65
N ALA A 266 -53.66 32.03 -12.97
CA ALA A 266 -53.68 32.99 -11.86
C ALA A 266 -54.03 34.41 -12.33
N ALA A 267 -53.47 34.85 -13.46
CA ALA A 267 -53.79 36.15 -14.06
C ALA A 267 -55.25 36.23 -14.55
N GLU A 268 -55.81 35.13 -15.09
CA GLU A 268 -57.22 35.06 -15.47
C GLU A 268 -58.14 35.13 -14.23
N ALA A 269 -57.77 34.44 -13.13
CA ALA A 269 -58.51 34.50 -11.87
C ALA A 269 -58.45 35.89 -11.20
N GLU A 270 -57.30 36.57 -11.22
CA GLU A 270 -57.17 37.95 -10.71
C GLU A 270 -57.99 38.93 -11.57
N ALA A 271 -58.00 38.76 -12.90
CA ALA A 271 -58.86 39.55 -13.78
C ALA A 271 -60.37 39.34 -13.50
N GLU A 272 -60.80 38.10 -13.23
CA GLU A 272 -62.19 37.80 -12.85
C GLU A 272 -62.54 38.37 -11.46
N GLU A 273 -61.61 38.38 -10.49
CA GLU A 273 -61.85 39.05 -9.22
C GLU A 273 -61.88 40.58 -9.36
N ALA A 274 -60.99 41.17 -10.15
CA ALA A 274 -60.98 42.60 -10.44
C ALA A 274 -62.28 43.06 -11.13
N ALA A 275 -62.81 42.27 -12.07
CA ALA A 275 -64.12 42.50 -12.68
C ALA A 275 -65.25 42.50 -11.64
N ARG A 276 -65.33 41.46 -10.80
CA ARG A 276 -66.35 41.36 -9.72
C ARG A 276 -66.24 42.50 -8.70
N ARG A 277 -65.02 42.94 -8.35
CA ARG A 277 -64.79 44.11 -7.49
C ARG A 277 -65.32 45.40 -8.14
N ALA A 278 -65.08 45.59 -9.45
CA ALA A 278 -65.59 46.75 -10.19
C ALA A 278 -67.13 46.75 -10.29
N GLU A 279 -67.76 45.61 -10.55
CA GLU A 279 -69.23 45.47 -10.55
C GLU A 279 -69.84 45.79 -9.17
N ALA A 280 -69.27 45.21 -8.09
CA ALA A 280 -69.72 45.47 -6.73
C ALA A 280 -69.53 46.95 -6.32
N GLN A 281 -68.46 47.59 -6.78
CA GLN A 281 -68.18 49.01 -6.54
C GLN A 281 -69.16 49.90 -7.31
N ALA A 282 -69.50 49.57 -8.55
CA ALA A 282 -70.51 50.28 -9.33
C ALA A 282 -71.91 50.19 -8.67
N ALA A 283 -72.31 49.01 -8.18
CA ALA A 283 -73.56 48.84 -7.45
C ALA A 283 -73.59 49.61 -6.10
N LEU A 284 -72.43 49.77 -5.45
CA LEU A 284 -72.28 50.63 -4.27
C LEU A 284 -72.41 52.12 -4.62
N GLU A 285 -71.86 52.57 -5.74
CA GLU A 285 -72.02 53.95 -6.22
C GLU A 285 -73.46 54.25 -6.66
N GLU A 286 -74.14 53.28 -7.29
CA GLU A 286 -75.56 53.38 -7.67
C GLU A 286 -76.46 53.46 -6.43
N SER A 287 -76.33 52.53 -5.47
CA SER A 287 -77.12 52.57 -4.23
C SER A 287 -76.78 53.76 -3.32
N ALA A 288 -75.54 54.23 -3.30
CA ALA A 288 -75.17 55.47 -2.61
C ALA A 288 -75.75 56.72 -3.29
N ARG A 289 -76.00 56.68 -4.60
CA ARG A 289 -76.72 57.72 -5.33
C ARG A 289 -78.22 57.67 -5.05
N GLU A 290 -78.85 56.50 -5.11
CA GLU A 290 -80.25 56.32 -4.70
C GLU A 290 -80.49 56.81 -3.26
N ALA A 291 -79.58 56.50 -2.34
CA ALA A 291 -79.62 56.97 -0.97
C ALA A 291 -79.55 58.51 -0.83
N ARG A 292 -78.76 59.20 -1.67
CA ARG A 292 -78.72 60.66 -1.71
C ARG A 292 -79.98 61.26 -2.33
N GLU A 293 -80.48 60.70 -3.42
CA GLU A 293 -81.74 61.14 -4.04
C GLU A 293 -82.92 60.94 -3.05
N ALA A 294 -82.87 59.90 -2.21
CA ALA A 294 -83.81 59.68 -1.10
C ALA A 294 -83.57 60.60 0.10
N GLU A 295 -82.33 60.92 0.47
CA GLU A 295 -82.00 61.85 1.55
C GLU A 295 -82.38 63.31 1.20
N GLU A 296 -82.17 63.74 -0.05
CA GLU A 296 -82.64 65.03 -0.56
C GLU A 296 -84.18 65.11 -0.53
N ALA A 297 -84.87 64.04 -0.93
CA ALA A 297 -86.33 63.95 -0.83
C ALA A 297 -86.81 63.95 0.64
N ALA A 298 -86.11 63.26 1.55
CA ALA A 298 -86.40 63.24 2.98
C ALA A 298 -86.10 64.60 3.65
N ALA A 299 -85.06 65.30 3.21
CA ALA A 299 -84.73 66.65 3.67
C ALA A 299 -85.80 67.66 3.22
N ALA A 300 -86.25 67.60 1.97
CA ALA A 300 -87.36 68.42 1.48
C ALA A 300 -88.68 68.11 2.22
N ALA A 301 -88.97 66.83 2.50
CA ALA A 301 -90.12 66.43 3.31
C ALA A 301 -89.99 66.91 4.76
N ALA A 302 -88.79 66.84 5.36
CA ALA A 302 -88.51 67.33 6.70
C ALA A 302 -88.52 68.87 6.77
N GLU A 303 -88.19 69.59 5.70
CA GLU A 303 -88.33 71.04 5.61
C GLU A 303 -89.81 71.45 5.53
N ALA A 304 -90.60 70.77 4.68
CA ALA A 304 -92.06 70.93 4.67
C ALA A 304 -92.73 70.55 6.00
N GLN A 305 -92.21 69.53 6.69
CA GLN A 305 -92.66 69.16 8.04
C GLN A 305 -92.18 70.16 9.10
N ARG A 306 -90.99 70.76 8.99
CA ARG A 306 -90.57 71.89 9.84
C ARG A 306 -91.39 73.14 9.58
N GLU A 307 -91.88 73.40 8.37
CA GLU A 307 -92.87 74.45 8.15
C GLU A 307 -94.20 74.16 8.87
N ALA A 308 -94.63 72.89 8.93
CA ALA A 308 -95.82 72.48 9.67
C ALA A 308 -95.58 72.51 11.20
N GLU A 309 -94.40 72.10 11.66
CA GLU A 309 -94.01 72.06 13.07
C GLU A 309 -93.59 73.43 13.60
N ALA A 310 -93.20 74.39 12.75
CA ALA A 310 -93.11 75.81 13.13
C ALA A 310 -94.50 76.35 13.50
N ARG A 311 -95.52 76.04 12.67
CA ARG A 311 -96.93 76.38 12.92
C ARG A 311 -97.50 75.63 14.15
N ALA A 312 -96.92 74.49 14.53
CA ALA A 312 -97.30 73.73 15.72
C ALA A 312 -96.51 74.12 16.98
N SER A 313 -95.24 74.51 16.88
CA SER A 313 -94.41 74.97 18.02
C SER A 313 -94.72 76.40 18.43
N GLU A 314 -95.23 77.23 17.52
CA GLU A 314 -95.95 78.47 17.85
C GLU A 314 -97.17 78.20 18.77
N GLN A 315 -97.75 76.99 18.74
CA GLN A 315 -98.81 76.53 19.65
C GLN A 315 -98.25 75.78 20.89
N ALA A 316 -97.13 75.07 20.75
CA ALA A 316 -96.61 74.10 21.71
C ALA A 316 -95.40 74.55 22.55
N ALA A 317 -94.98 75.83 22.50
CA ALA A 317 -93.90 76.38 23.32
C ALA A 317 -94.27 76.50 24.83
N ARG A 318 -94.52 75.35 25.51
CA ARG A 318 -94.99 75.20 26.91
C ARG A 318 -94.61 73.78 27.56
N GLN A 319 -93.46 73.56 28.31
CA GLN A 319 -93.06 72.43 29.35
C GLN A 319 -91.69 71.53 29.18
N ILE A 320 -91.00 70.76 30.18
CA ILE A 320 -89.46 70.31 30.41
C ILE A 320 -88.90 69.02 31.38
N ASP A 321 -87.54 68.57 31.55
CA ASP A 321 -86.62 67.72 32.62
C ASP A 321 -85.97 66.17 32.44
N GLU A 322 -85.01 65.32 33.11
CA GLU A 322 -83.57 65.08 33.83
C GLU A 322 -83.10 63.48 34.14
N GLU A 323 -82.01 62.70 34.68
CA GLU A 323 -80.50 62.56 35.25
C GLU A 323 -79.73 61.06 35.49
N ASN A 324 -78.57 60.72 36.29
CA ASN A 324 -77.49 59.53 36.22
C ASN A 324 -76.61 58.78 37.48
N ALA A 325 -75.57 57.79 37.41
CA ALA A 325 -74.73 56.96 38.51
C ALA A 325 -73.31 56.04 38.32
N THR A 326 -72.55 55.34 39.33
CA THR A 326 -71.10 54.60 39.32
C THR A 326 -70.51 53.41 40.38
N ASP A 327 -69.20 52.80 40.31
CA ASP A 327 -68.13 52.16 41.35
C ASP A 327 -67.40 50.63 41.49
N ALA A 328 -66.19 50.30 42.19
CA ALA A 328 -65.31 48.93 42.32
C ALA A 328 -64.08 48.58 43.44
N ASP A 329 -63.29 47.38 43.53
CA ASP A 329 -62.22 46.83 44.63
C ASP A 329 -61.07 45.59 44.45
N SER A 330 -60.04 45.17 45.36
CA SER A 330 -58.95 43.96 45.33
C SER A 330 -57.85 43.49 46.52
N ALA A 331 -56.96 42.35 46.55
CA ALA A 331 -55.91 41.80 47.66
C ALA A 331 -54.72 40.62 47.47
N VAL A 332 -53.70 40.21 48.42
CA VAL A 332 -52.46 39.15 48.36
C VAL A 332 -51.63 38.51 49.68
N GLN A 333 -50.54 37.56 49.68
CA GLN A 333 -49.68 36.86 50.87
C GLN A 333 -48.25 35.96 50.70
N GLU A 334 -47.46 35.36 51.74
CA GLU A 334 -45.95 34.79 51.87
C GLU A 334 -45.40 33.50 52.81
N ASP A 335 -44.04 33.05 53.02
CA ASP A 335 -43.42 31.76 53.80
C ASP A 335 -41.86 31.56 54.47
N ILE A 336 -41.12 30.34 54.68
CA ILE A 336 -40.03 29.76 55.75
C ILE A 336 -38.64 28.90 55.32
N GLU A 337 -37.51 28.17 55.91
CA GLU A 337 -36.69 27.50 57.14
C GLU A 337 -35.03 27.18 56.99
N SER A 338 -33.97 26.40 57.58
CA SER A 338 -33.42 25.40 58.73
C SER A 338 -31.78 25.10 58.99
N GLU A 339 -31.16 24.09 59.80
CA GLU A 339 -29.64 23.78 60.27
C GLU A 339 -29.03 22.22 60.50
N ILE A 340 -27.88 21.56 61.08
CA ILE A 340 -26.59 21.59 62.05
C ILE A 340 -25.43 20.34 62.05
N VAL A 341 -24.29 20.13 62.91
CA VAL A 341 -22.98 19.16 62.79
C VAL A 341 -22.17 18.32 64.02
N GLU A 342 -20.78 17.95 64.14
CA GLU A 342 -19.99 16.70 64.81
C GLU A 342 -18.42 16.66 65.47
N VAL A 343 -17.72 15.55 66.07
CA VAL A 343 -16.29 15.41 66.79
C VAL A 343 -15.45 13.99 67.18
N VAL A 344 -14.09 13.84 67.63
CA VAL A 344 -13.15 12.55 67.88
C VAL A 344 -11.83 12.46 68.93
N VAL A 345 -10.99 11.33 69.21
CA VAL A 345 -9.77 11.09 70.25
C VAL A 345 -8.64 9.84 70.19
N GLU A 346 -7.56 9.59 71.10
CA GLU A 346 -6.26 8.63 71.12
C GLU A 346 -5.68 7.93 72.55
N GLU A 347 -4.56 7.17 73.03
CA GLU A 347 -3.03 6.66 72.94
C GLU A 347 -2.58 5.19 73.60
N GLU A 348 -1.43 4.53 74.15
CA GLU A 348 0.06 4.59 74.77
C GLU A 348 0.94 3.19 75.05
N GLU A 349 2.33 3.07 75.35
CA GLU A 349 3.21 1.93 76.06
C GLU A 349 4.78 2.13 76.43
N GLU A 350 5.39 1.58 77.55
CA GLU A 350 6.85 1.05 77.76
C GLU A 350 7.26 0.29 79.14
N ASP A 351 7.60 -1.04 79.20
CA ASP A 351 8.45 -1.86 80.20
C ASP A 351 9.50 -2.70 79.43
N VAL A 352 10.82 -2.42 79.59
CA VAL A 352 11.57 -2.21 78.33
C VAL A 352 13.04 -2.66 78.18
N SER A 353 13.91 -2.77 79.19
CA SER A 353 15.37 -2.91 78.91
C SER A 353 15.86 -4.36 78.68
N SER A 354 15.46 -5.31 79.52
CA SER A 354 15.63 -6.75 79.26
C SER A 354 14.73 -7.19 78.11
N ARG A 355 13.51 -6.62 78.05
CA ARG A 355 12.63 -6.71 76.88
C ARG A 355 13.33 -6.19 75.62
N ARG A 356 14.14 -5.12 75.62
CA ARG A 356 14.96 -4.65 74.46
C ARG A 356 16.08 -5.63 74.04
N ARG A 357 16.30 -6.76 74.74
CA ARG A 357 17.10 -7.89 74.24
C ARG A 357 16.21 -9.00 73.69
N SER A 358 15.27 -9.53 74.46
CA SER A 358 14.34 -10.55 73.94
C SER A 358 13.48 -10.05 72.77
N ARG A 359 12.96 -8.81 72.82
CA ARG A 359 12.33 -8.10 71.67
C ARG A 359 13.31 -7.86 70.52
N ARG A 360 14.64 -7.87 70.70
CA ARG A 360 15.62 -7.73 69.60
C ARG A 360 15.92 -9.06 68.94
N ASP A 361 16.05 -10.11 69.72
CA ASP A 361 16.33 -11.46 69.25
C ASP A 361 15.05 -12.06 68.63
N ALA A 362 13.90 -11.93 69.29
CA ALA A 362 12.59 -12.22 68.71
C ALA A 362 12.24 -11.30 67.53
N ALA A 363 12.74 -10.06 67.46
CA ALA A 363 12.63 -9.26 66.22
C ALA A 363 13.63 -9.72 65.15
N ALA A 364 14.75 -10.34 65.48
CA ALA A 364 15.64 -10.95 64.48
C ALA A 364 15.01 -12.21 63.89
N GLU A 365 14.45 -13.08 64.74
CA GLU A 365 13.65 -14.24 64.35
C GLU A 365 12.39 -13.81 63.57
N SER A 366 11.65 -12.80 64.04
CA SER A 366 10.51 -12.24 63.31
C SER A 366 10.89 -11.61 61.98
N ARG A 367 12.07 -10.97 61.85
CA ARG A 367 12.56 -10.45 60.56
C ARG A 367 13.04 -11.56 59.63
N GLN A 368 13.60 -12.64 60.17
CA GLN A 368 13.94 -13.81 59.38
C GLN A 368 12.67 -14.50 58.86
N ALA A 369 11.70 -14.76 59.75
CA ALA A 369 10.38 -15.28 59.37
C ALA A 369 9.62 -14.35 58.41
N GLN A 370 9.77 -13.02 58.53
CA GLN A 370 9.26 -12.06 57.54
C GLN A 370 9.99 -12.20 56.20
N MET A 371 11.32 -12.24 56.16
CA MET A 371 12.06 -12.45 54.89
C MET A 371 11.72 -13.78 54.23
N ASP A 372 11.50 -14.85 55.01
CA ASP A 372 11.13 -16.17 54.49
C ASP A 372 9.65 -16.22 54.04
N ALA A 373 8.75 -15.47 54.70
CA ALA A 373 7.37 -15.25 54.26
C ALA A 373 7.30 -14.37 53.00
N ASP A 374 8.09 -13.30 52.93
CA ASP A 374 8.19 -12.40 51.76
C ASP A 374 8.79 -13.15 50.57
N ALA A 375 9.82 -13.99 50.78
CA ALA A 375 10.41 -14.82 49.73
C ALA A 375 9.43 -15.89 49.22
N SER A 376 8.69 -16.56 50.11
CA SER A 376 7.67 -17.53 49.68
C SER A 376 6.46 -16.87 49.03
N ALA A 377 6.05 -15.67 49.44
CA ALA A 377 5.05 -14.87 48.75
C ALA A 377 5.52 -14.42 47.36
N GLN A 378 6.77 -13.95 47.22
CA GLN A 378 7.37 -13.62 45.92
C GLN A 378 7.43 -14.84 45.00
N GLN A 379 7.82 -16.01 45.53
CA GLN A 379 7.84 -17.26 44.77
C GLN A 379 6.43 -17.65 44.28
N ALA A 380 5.41 -17.57 45.14
CA ALA A 380 4.02 -17.82 44.74
C ALA A 380 3.51 -16.85 43.65
N VAL A 381 3.95 -15.59 43.66
CA VAL A 381 3.65 -14.62 42.59
C VAL A 381 4.41 -14.97 41.29
N LEU A 382 5.65 -15.46 41.36
CA LEU A 382 6.41 -15.92 40.19
C LEU A 382 5.80 -17.19 39.57
N ASP A 383 5.37 -18.14 40.39
CA ASP A 383 4.75 -19.38 39.95
C ASP A 383 3.36 -19.13 39.33
N SER A 384 2.51 -18.33 39.97
CA SER A 384 1.19 -17.97 39.40
C SER A 384 1.30 -17.13 38.12
N GLU A 385 2.31 -16.27 37.95
CA GLU A 385 2.57 -15.60 36.67
C GLU A 385 3.21 -16.52 35.60
N ARG A 386 3.92 -17.58 35.98
CA ARG A 386 4.34 -18.62 35.04
C ARG A 386 3.12 -19.41 34.57
N GLU A 387 2.28 -19.89 35.50
CA GLU A 387 1.02 -20.58 35.20
C GLU A 387 0.09 -19.73 34.32
N ALA A 388 -0.01 -18.43 34.58
CA ALA A 388 -0.80 -17.50 33.75
C ALA A 388 -0.21 -17.29 32.35
N ARG A 389 1.12 -17.37 32.16
CA ARG A 389 1.75 -17.35 30.83
C ARG A 389 1.54 -18.66 30.08
N GLU A 390 1.73 -19.80 30.76
CA GLU A 390 1.48 -21.13 30.22
C GLU A 390 0.00 -21.34 29.88
N ALA A 391 -0.93 -20.73 30.63
CA ALA A 391 -2.36 -20.72 30.31
C ALA A 391 -2.64 -19.92 29.03
N ARG A 392 -2.15 -18.67 28.93
CA ARG A 392 -2.26 -17.85 27.71
C ARG A 392 -1.67 -18.54 26.48
N GLN A 393 -0.54 -19.24 26.65
CA GLN A 393 0.08 -20.01 25.56
C GLN A 393 -0.82 -21.19 25.14
N ARG A 394 -1.34 -21.98 26.09
CA ARG A 394 -2.26 -23.10 25.79
C ARG A 394 -3.57 -22.63 25.16
N GLU A 395 -4.10 -21.48 25.56
CA GLU A 395 -5.26 -20.85 24.92
C GLU A 395 -4.95 -20.44 23.47
N TRP A 396 -3.78 -19.83 23.22
CA TRP A 396 -3.34 -19.45 21.87
C TRP A 396 -3.07 -20.66 20.97
N GLU A 397 -2.42 -21.70 21.48
CA GLU A 397 -2.20 -22.97 20.77
C GLU A 397 -3.53 -23.66 20.43
N ALA A 398 -4.51 -23.62 21.34
CA ALA A 398 -5.86 -24.14 21.08
C ALA A 398 -6.64 -23.30 20.06
N GLU A 399 -6.54 -21.96 20.10
CA GLU A 399 -7.15 -21.05 19.12
C GLU A 399 -6.57 -21.30 17.72
N GLN A 400 -5.25 -21.49 17.60
CA GLN A 400 -4.58 -21.87 16.35
C GLN A 400 -5.02 -23.24 15.84
N MET A 401 -4.95 -24.28 16.67
CA MET A 401 -5.39 -25.64 16.30
C MET A 401 -6.86 -25.68 15.86
N ALA A 402 -7.74 -24.90 16.49
CA ALA A 402 -9.14 -24.79 16.10
C ALA A 402 -9.32 -24.09 14.73
N ARG A 403 -8.53 -23.04 14.46
CA ARG A 403 -8.59 -22.31 13.17
C ARG A 403 -7.96 -23.11 12.03
N GLU A 404 -6.88 -23.85 12.27
CA GLU A 404 -6.35 -24.82 11.31
C GLU A 404 -7.36 -25.93 11.03
N ALA A 405 -7.98 -26.51 12.06
CA ALA A 405 -9.04 -27.50 11.89
C ALA A 405 -10.21 -26.96 11.04
N ALA A 406 -10.69 -25.74 11.32
CA ALA A 406 -11.74 -25.08 10.53
C ALA A 406 -11.29 -24.74 9.09
N LYS A 407 -10.00 -24.52 8.84
CA LYS A 407 -9.44 -24.32 7.49
C LYS A 407 -9.34 -25.63 6.72
N GLN A 408 -8.97 -26.72 7.38
CA GLN A 408 -8.98 -28.07 6.80
C GLN A 408 -10.41 -28.58 6.57
N GLU A 409 -11.37 -28.28 7.46
CA GLU A 409 -12.78 -28.62 7.26
C GLU A 409 -13.36 -27.88 6.06
N ARG A 410 -13.12 -26.56 5.92
CA ARG A 410 -13.48 -25.78 4.72
C ARG A 410 -12.94 -26.42 3.44
N LYS A 411 -11.66 -26.83 3.43
CA LYS A 411 -11.04 -27.55 2.30
C LYS A 411 -11.70 -28.91 2.04
N ALA A 412 -11.96 -29.70 3.07
CA ALA A 412 -12.62 -31.01 2.95
C ALA A 412 -14.06 -30.88 2.43
N GLN A 413 -14.82 -29.87 2.88
CA GLN A 413 -16.15 -29.56 2.35
C GLN A 413 -16.09 -29.16 0.87
N ALA A 414 -15.13 -28.32 0.46
CA ALA A 414 -14.94 -27.95 -0.94
C ALA A 414 -14.59 -29.17 -1.82
N GLN A 415 -13.65 -30.00 -1.37
CA GLN A 415 -13.29 -31.25 -2.06
C GLN A 415 -14.47 -32.23 -2.15
N ALA A 416 -15.29 -32.35 -1.10
CA ALA A 416 -16.49 -33.17 -1.11
C ALA A 416 -17.56 -32.66 -2.10
N ARG A 417 -17.74 -31.34 -2.22
CA ARG A 417 -18.62 -30.72 -3.24
C ARG A 417 -18.13 -31.06 -4.65
N ALA A 418 -16.83 -30.86 -4.94
CA ALA A 418 -16.22 -31.19 -6.23
C ALA A 418 -16.32 -32.70 -6.58
N GLN A 419 -16.08 -33.59 -5.61
CA GLN A 419 -16.22 -35.04 -5.80
C GLN A 419 -17.66 -35.52 -5.96
N ASN A 420 -18.65 -34.76 -5.46
CA ASN A 420 -20.07 -35.07 -5.67
C ASN A 420 -20.54 -34.56 -7.04
N PHE A 421 -20.00 -33.43 -7.51
CA PHE A 421 -20.23 -32.93 -8.87
C PHE A 421 -19.70 -33.89 -9.94
N SER A 422 -18.45 -34.38 -9.80
CA SER A 422 -17.84 -35.32 -10.77
C SER A 422 -18.54 -36.69 -10.87
N LYS A 423 -19.46 -37.01 -9.95
CA LYS A 423 -20.30 -38.22 -9.95
C LYS A 423 -21.72 -37.98 -10.50
N ARG A 424 -22.09 -36.73 -10.80
CA ARG A 424 -23.46 -36.31 -11.18
C ARG A 424 -23.54 -35.74 -12.61
N SER A 425 -22.50 -35.92 -13.42
CA SER A 425 -22.32 -35.34 -14.76
C SER A 425 -23.22 -35.94 -15.85
N GLY A 426 -24.55 -35.86 -15.70
CA GLY A 426 -25.51 -36.48 -16.63
C GLY A 426 -26.94 -35.93 -16.59
N GLN A 427 -27.18 -34.74 -16.02
CA GLN A 427 -28.49 -34.07 -16.01
C GLN A 427 -28.39 -32.59 -16.44
N SER A 428 -29.54 -31.93 -16.61
CA SER A 428 -29.78 -30.77 -17.50
C SER A 428 -29.07 -29.45 -17.16
N GLU A 429 -28.96 -28.57 -18.18
CA GLU A 429 -28.35 -27.23 -18.12
C GLU A 429 -28.84 -26.38 -16.95
N ASP A 430 -30.13 -26.46 -16.59
CA ASP A 430 -30.70 -25.76 -15.42
C ASP A 430 -30.01 -26.10 -14.10
N GLU A 431 -29.52 -27.35 -13.92
CA GLU A 431 -28.75 -27.73 -12.72
C GLU A 431 -27.33 -27.16 -12.76
N ALA A 432 -26.75 -26.96 -13.96
CA ALA A 432 -25.41 -26.39 -14.13
C ALA A 432 -25.39 -24.89 -13.85
N GLU A 433 -26.40 -24.12 -14.30
CA GLU A 433 -26.48 -22.69 -14.02
C GLU A 433 -26.76 -22.42 -12.52
N ALA A 434 -27.62 -23.24 -11.89
CA ALA A 434 -27.82 -23.23 -10.44
C ALA A 434 -26.53 -23.55 -9.67
N TYR A 435 -25.74 -24.52 -10.13
CA TYR A 435 -24.43 -24.84 -9.56
C TYR A 435 -23.43 -23.68 -9.72
N TYR A 436 -23.38 -23.01 -10.87
CA TYR A 436 -22.48 -21.88 -11.11
C TYR A 436 -22.81 -20.69 -10.19
N ARG A 437 -24.10 -20.39 -10.01
CA ARG A 437 -24.58 -19.39 -9.04
C ARG A 437 -24.22 -19.78 -7.60
N GLN A 438 -24.32 -21.07 -7.25
CA GLN A 438 -23.93 -21.57 -5.93
C GLN A 438 -22.40 -21.55 -5.71
N ALA A 439 -21.62 -21.82 -6.75
CA ALA A 439 -20.15 -21.76 -6.74
C ALA A 439 -19.68 -20.32 -6.44
N LEU A 440 -20.14 -19.33 -7.22
CA LEU A 440 -19.83 -17.92 -7.03
C LEU A 440 -20.23 -17.40 -5.62
N VAL A 441 -21.36 -17.85 -5.08
CA VAL A 441 -21.74 -17.55 -3.68
C VAL A 441 -20.76 -18.18 -2.69
N SER A 442 -20.32 -19.43 -2.93
CA SER A 442 -19.36 -20.11 -2.08
C SER A 442 -17.93 -19.54 -2.16
N GLU A 443 -17.52 -19.01 -3.31
CA GLU A 443 -16.24 -18.32 -3.50
C GLU A 443 -16.24 -16.96 -2.82
N ARG A 444 -17.32 -16.18 -2.96
CA ARG A 444 -17.51 -14.94 -2.20
C ARG A 444 -17.51 -15.19 -0.70
N GLN A 445 -18.10 -16.30 -0.24
CA GLN A 445 -18.02 -16.72 1.17
C GLN A 445 -16.61 -17.18 1.58
N ALA A 446 -15.85 -17.84 0.68
CA ALA A 446 -14.47 -18.22 0.92
C ALA A 446 -13.56 -17.00 1.05
N MET A 447 -13.57 -16.07 0.09
CA MET A 447 -12.84 -14.80 0.17
C MET A 447 -13.23 -13.98 1.40
N ALA A 448 -14.52 -13.89 1.73
CA ALA A 448 -14.97 -13.19 2.95
C ALA A 448 -14.41 -13.85 4.22
N ALA A 449 -14.32 -15.18 4.26
CA ALA A 449 -13.70 -15.91 5.37
C ALA A 449 -12.18 -15.75 5.42
N GLU A 450 -11.48 -15.71 4.28
CA GLU A 450 -10.03 -15.47 4.21
C GLU A 450 -9.65 -14.03 4.61
N VAL A 451 -10.44 -13.04 4.19
CA VAL A 451 -10.29 -11.65 4.61
C VAL A 451 -10.54 -11.47 6.11
N GLN A 452 -11.44 -12.25 6.72
CA GLN A 452 -11.60 -12.28 8.18
C GLN A 452 -10.47 -13.04 8.87
N ASP A 453 -10.03 -14.19 8.35
CA ASP A 453 -8.89 -14.93 8.90
C ASP A 453 -7.63 -14.04 8.98
N ALA A 454 -7.34 -13.26 7.92
CA ALA A 454 -6.23 -12.33 7.90
C ALA A 454 -6.38 -11.16 8.91
N LYS A 455 -7.60 -10.65 9.11
CA LYS A 455 -7.87 -9.63 10.14
C LYS A 455 -7.68 -10.18 11.54
N ASP A 456 -8.14 -11.40 11.79
CA ASP A 456 -7.98 -12.05 13.09
C ASP A 456 -6.55 -12.46 13.39
N ASP A 457 -5.74 -12.79 12.37
CA ASP A 457 -4.29 -12.96 12.51
C ASP A 457 -3.59 -11.64 12.91
N VAL A 458 -3.96 -10.50 12.29
CA VAL A 458 -3.44 -9.18 12.68
C VAL A 458 -3.90 -8.79 14.10
N ASN A 459 -5.16 -9.06 14.46
CA ASN A 459 -5.70 -8.84 15.80
C ASN A 459 -4.95 -9.69 16.84
N MET A 460 -4.74 -10.98 16.55
CA MET A 460 -4.07 -11.94 17.43
C MET A 460 -2.60 -11.59 17.63
N ASN A 461 -1.86 -11.28 16.56
CA ASN A 461 -0.47 -10.81 16.66
C ASN A 461 -0.39 -9.50 17.47
N THR A 462 -1.35 -8.59 17.31
CA THR A 462 -1.46 -7.38 18.13
C THR A 462 -1.74 -7.69 19.61
N ARG A 463 -2.59 -8.68 19.93
CA ARG A 463 -2.80 -9.16 21.32
C ARG A 463 -1.51 -9.75 21.90
N ARG A 464 -0.82 -10.61 21.13
CA ARG A 464 0.45 -11.26 21.52
C ARG A 464 1.52 -10.23 21.84
N TRP A 465 1.80 -9.28 20.94
CA TRP A 465 2.82 -8.25 21.17
C TRP A 465 2.48 -7.35 22.37
N LYS A 466 1.19 -7.06 22.63
CA LYS A 466 0.77 -6.32 23.84
C LYS A 466 1.02 -7.13 25.12
N ALA A 467 0.71 -8.42 25.13
CA ALA A 467 1.00 -9.30 26.26
C ALA A 467 2.51 -9.42 26.51
N GLU A 468 3.30 -9.66 25.46
CA GLU A 468 4.75 -9.80 25.51
C GLU A 468 5.47 -8.50 25.92
N ALA A 469 4.94 -7.33 25.52
CA ALA A 469 5.41 -6.03 26.00
C ALA A 469 5.06 -5.80 27.49
N GLY A 470 3.88 -6.27 27.94
CA GLY A 470 3.48 -6.26 29.34
C GLY A 470 4.37 -7.16 30.21
N ASP A 471 4.59 -8.39 29.78
CA ASP A 471 5.46 -9.36 30.49
C ASP A 471 6.92 -8.84 30.55
N ARG A 472 7.47 -8.28 29.45
CA ARG A 472 8.78 -7.61 29.45
C ARG A 472 8.85 -6.38 30.36
N SER A 473 7.77 -5.58 30.43
CA SER A 473 7.69 -4.43 31.35
C SER A 473 7.68 -4.86 32.82
N ASN A 474 6.92 -5.92 33.14
CA ASN A 474 6.89 -6.50 34.48
C ASN A 474 8.25 -7.11 34.87
N GLU A 475 8.92 -7.78 33.93
CA GLU A 475 10.27 -8.32 34.15
C GLU A 475 11.30 -7.20 34.36
N ALA A 476 11.30 -6.15 33.53
CA ALA A 476 12.18 -4.99 33.71
C ALA A 476 11.92 -4.29 35.07
N ARG A 477 10.65 -4.20 35.50
CA ARG A 477 10.30 -3.67 36.82
C ARG A 477 10.80 -4.56 37.96
N ARG A 478 10.78 -5.88 37.81
CA ARG A 478 11.39 -6.84 38.75
C ARG A 478 12.91 -6.72 38.80
N GLN A 479 13.57 -6.66 37.66
CA GLN A 479 15.03 -6.50 37.60
C GLN A 479 15.45 -5.18 38.28
N ALA A 480 14.68 -4.10 38.13
CA ALA A 480 14.90 -2.85 38.86
C ALA A 480 14.65 -2.93 40.38
N ILE A 481 13.74 -3.80 40.84
CA ILE A 481 13.49 -4.05 42.27
C ILE A 481 14.60 -4.93 42.87
N ASN A 482 15.05 -5.96 42.15
CA ASN A 482 16.18 -6.84 42.49
C ASN A 482 17.58 -6.21 42.25
N LEU A 483 17.61 -4.89 42.06
CA LEU A 483 18.80 -4.04 42.11
C LEU A 483 18.70 -3.02 43.27
N ASN A 484 17.64 -3.11 44.08
CA ASN A 484 17.25 -2.13 45.09
C ASN A 484 16.77 -2.80 46.39
N ASP A 485 17.34 -3.97 46.72
CA ASP A 485 16.97 -4.93 47.78
C ASP A 485 17.02 -4.38 49.23
N GLY A 486 17.17 -3.07 49.43
CA GLY A 486 17.49 -2.45 50.73
C GLY A 486 18.89 -2.79 51.28
N ARG A 487 19.54 -3.85 50.77
CA ARG A 487 20.91 -4.26 51.06
C ARG A 487 21.94 -3.35 50.36
N GLY A 488 21.96 -2.08 50.76
CA GLY A 488 23.17 -1.26 50.67
C GLY A 488 24.29 -1.98 51.43
N GLY A 489 25.17 -2.66 50.70
CA GLY A 489 25.99 -3.74 51.24
C GLY A 489 26.96 -3.28 52.32
N ARG A 490 26.82 -3.84 53.54
CA ARG A 490 27.89 -3.84 54.56
C ARG A 490 28.99 -4.86 54.22
N SER A 491 29.47 -4.80 52.99
CA SER A 491 30.66 -5.49 52.49
C SER A 491 31.66 -4.42 52.02
N GLY A 492 32.06 -3.56 52.95
CA GLY A 492 33.05 -2.51 52.75
C GLY A 492 34.43 -3.07 52.43
N ARG A 493 34.63 -3.48 51.18
CA ARG A 493 35.96 -3.55 50.58
C ARG A 493 36.37 -2.10 50.36
N GLU A 494 37.29 -1.59 51.19
CA GLU A 494 37.79 -0.23 51.04
C GLU A 494 38.46 -0.09 49.67
N VAL A 495 37.78 0.59 48.74
CA VAL A 495 38.35 0.99 47.45
C VAL A 495 39.12 2.28 47.71
N PRO A 496 40.46 2.30 47.53
CA PRO A 496 41.26 3.47 47.85
C PRO A 496 41.02 4.58 46.80
N GLY A 497 40.31 5.62 47.21
CA GLY A 497 39.99 6.79 46.40
C GLY A 497 38.53 6.83 45.96
N ALA A 498 37.98 8.04 45.87
CA ALA A 498 36.67 8.25 45.26
C ALA A 498 36.74 7.83 43.78
N TYR A 499 35.93 6.84 43.38
CA TYR A 499 35.80 6.44 41.98
C TYR A 499 35.43 7.69 41.17
N PRO A 500 36.25 8.13 40.19
CA PRO A 500 35.96 9.32 39.40
C PRO A 500 34.75 9.01 38.52
N GLY A 501 33.59 9.40 39.02
CA GLY A 501 32.33 8.88 38.53
C GLY A 501 32.17 9.16 37.05
N LYS A 502 32.01 8.10 36.25
CA LYS A 502 31.51 8.15 34.88
C LYS A 502 30.07 8.71 34.78
N GLU A 503 29.58 9.43 35.79
CA GLU A 503 28.32 10.17 35.78
C GLU A 503 28.29 11.26 34.69
N ALA A 504 29.45 11.83 34.31
CA ALA A 504 29.56 12.66 33.12
C ALA A 504 29.29 11.85 31.84
N GLU A 505 29.96 10.71 31.67
CA GLU A 505 29.74 9.81 30.53
C GLU A 505 28.30 9.27 30.50
N HIS A 506 27.79 8.71 31.59
CA HIS A 506 26.41 8.22 31.70
C HIS A 506 25.36 9.33 31.54
N ARG A 507 25.65 10.60 31.88
CA ARG A 507 24.81 11.73 31.48
C ARG A 507 24.87 11.95 29.97
N SER A 508 26.04 11.90 29.35
CA SER A 508 26.17 12.02 27.89
C SER A 508 25.52 10.85 27.13
N THR A 509 25.62 9.60 27.61
CA THR A 509 24.94 8.43 27.03
C THR A 509 23.42 8.54 27.20
N ARG A 510 22.92 8.90 28.39
CA ARG A 510 21.48 9.13 28.57
C ARG A 510 20.97 10.28 27.71
N ALA A 511 21.73 11.36 27.57
CA ALA A 511 21.38 12.47 26.68
C ALA A 511 21.41 12.06 25.21
N ALA A 512 22.40 11.26 24.77
CA ALA A 512 22.49 10.73 23.41
C ALA A 512 21.31 9.80 23.08
N ASN A 513 21.03 8.81 23.92
CA ASN A 513 19.90 7.89 23.73
C ASN A 513 18.55 8.63 23.76
N LEU A 514 18.41 9.68 24.59
CA LEU A 514 17.18 10.48 24.65
C LEU A 514 17.06 11.39 23.43
N ALA A 515 18.17 11.97 22.94
CA ALA A 515 18.23 12.69 21.68
C ALA A 515 17.99 11.79 20.45
N GLU A 516 18.38 10.51 20.49
CA GLU A 516 18.06 9.51 19.46
C GLU A 516 16.57 9.14 19.48
N ILE A 517 15.98 8.98 20.67
CA ILE A 517 14.52 8.79 20.84
C ILE A 517 13.73 10.05 20.40
N GLU A 518 14.29 11.25 20.57
CA GLU A 518 13.68 12.48 20.07
C GLU A 518 13.90 12.67 18.57
N ALA A 519 15.07 12.32 18.03
CA ALA A 519 15.36 12.36 16.60
C ALA A 519 14.50 11.36 15.83
N THR A 520 14.31 10.15 16.34
CA THR A 520 13.37 9.16 15.76
C THR A 520 11.93 9.61 15.86
N LYS A 521 11.47 10.21 16.98
CA LYS A 521 10.14 10.85 17.05
C LYS A 521 10.00 12.02 16.08
N GLN A 522 11.07 12.79 15.86
CA GLN A 522 11.09 13.90 14.91
C GLN A 522 11.10 13.42 13.46
N SER A 523 11.81 12.34 13.12
CA SER A 523 11.77 11.73 11.79
C SER A 523 10.42 11.06 11.53
N ASP A 524 9.85 10.35 12.49
CA ASP A 524 8.47 9.81 12.42
C ASP A 524 7.42 10.91 12.21
N LYS A 525 7.60 12.05 12.89
CA LYS A 525 6.77 13.24 12.72
C LYS A 525 7.03 13.91 11.37
N ALA A 526 8.26 13.97 10.90
CA ALA A 526 8.63 14.52 9.59
C ALA A 526 8.21 13.62 8.42
N ILE A 527 8.11 12.30 8.62
CA ILE A 527 7.55 11.34 7.65
C ILE A 527 6.02 11.47 7.64
N ARG A 528 5.36 11.57 8.81
CA ARG A 528 3.90 11.82 8.87
C ARG A 528 3.53 13.20 8.30
N VAL A 529 4.24 14.26 8.68
CA VAL A 529 4.06 15.60 8.12
C VAL A 529 4.48 15.62 6.65
N GLY A 530 5.55 14.95 6.24
CA GLY A 530 5.99 14.87 4.85
C GLY A 530 5.05 14.07 3.94
N ASN A 531 4.39 13.03 4.47
CA ASN A 531 3.31 12.32 3.78
C ASN A 531 2.04 13.18 3.73
N ALA A 532 1.68 13.89 4.81
CA ALA A 532 0.57 14.84 4.81
C ALA A 532 0.83 16.06 3.90
N SER A 533 2.07 16.51 3.78
CA SER A 533 2.53 17.54 2.86
C SER A 533 2.63 17.02 1.43
N ARG A 534 2.97 15.75 1.18
CA ARG A 534 2.83 15.15 -0.16
C ARG A 534 1.36 14.98 -0.56
N LEU A 535 0.46 14.69 0.38
CA LEU A 535 -0.99 14.71 0.14
C LEU A 535 -1.52 16.13 -0.09
N LYS A 536 -1.05 17.12 0.68
CA LYS A 536 -1.39 18.54 0.47
C LYS A 536 -0.82 19.08 -0.84
N ASN A 537 0.44 18.77 -1.15
CA ASN A 537 1.08 19.18 -2.40
C ASN A 537 0.40 18.50 -3.59
N ARG A 538 0.14 17.18 -3.56
CA ARG A 538 -0.65 16.52 -4.62
C ARG A 538 -2.04 17.15 -4.77
N GLY A 539 -2.73 17.47 -3.67
CA GLY A 539 -4.02 18.19 -3.75
C GLY A 539 -3.89 19.65 -4.23
N GLN A 540 -2.73 20.28 -4.09
CA GLN A 540 -2.43 21.62 -4.63
C GLN A 540 -1.89 21.57 -6.06
N GLU A 541 -1.24 20.48 -6.47
CA GLU A 541 -0.85 20.17 -7.86
C GLU A 541 -2.11 19.82 -8.65
N GLU A 542 -3.00 18.97 -8.13
CA GLU A 542 -4.34 18.73 -8.69
C GLU A 542 -5.16 20.03 -8.82
N LEU A 543 -5.03 20.99 -7.89
CA LEU A 543 -5.67 22.31 -8.01
C LEU A 543 -4.95 23.26 -8.98
N LEU A 544 -3.61 23.24 -9.04
CA LEU A 544 -2.83 24.07 -9.95
C LEU A 544 -2.94 23.58 -11.40
N ASP A 545 -3.00 22.27 -11.65
CA ASP A 545 -3.29 21.70 -12.97
C ASP A 545 -4.71 22.08 -13.41
N ILE A 546 -5.68 22.13 -12.48
CA ILE A 546 -7.03 22.65 -12.76
C ILE A 546 -7.01 24.16 -13.05
N ASP A 547 -6.30 24.98 -12.26
CA ASP A 547 -6.15 26.43 -12.54
C ASP A 547 -5.41 26.68 -13.87
N ILE A 548 -4.39 25.88 -14.20
CA ILE A 548 -3.67 25.94 -15.48
C ILE A 548 -4.57 25.53 -16.65
N MET A 549 -5.44 24.51 -16.47
CA MET A 549 -6.49 24.21 -17.45
C MET A 549 -7.55 25.32 -17.54
N LEU A 550 -7.82 26.04 -16.44
CA LEU A 550 -8.76 27.16 -16.38
C LEU A 550 -8.16 28.47 -16.95
N GLU A 551 -6.84 28.65 -16.96
CA GLU A 551 -6.16 29.72 -17.70
C GLU A 551 -6.03 29.35 -19.18
N ALA A 552 -5.69 28.10 -19.50
CA ALA A 552 -5.66 27.61 -20.87
C ALA A 552 -7.05 27.69 -21.55
N SER A 553 -8.14 27.34 -20.85
CA SER A 553 -9.49 27.43 -21.43
C SER A 553 -9.94 28.87 -21.73
N LYS A 554 -9.44 29.85 -20.98
CA LYS A 554 -9.64 31.28 -21.26
C LYS A 554 -8.87 31.73 -22.50
N ASP A 555 -7.63 31.29 -22.68
CA ASP A 555 -6.83 31.58 -23.88
C ASP A 555 -7.35 30.85 -25.14
N TYR A 556 -8.00 29.69 -24.99
CA TYR A 556 -8.61 28.94 -26.10
C TYR A 556 -10.11 29.22 -26.34
N GLY A 557 -10.73 30.07 -25.53
CA GLY A 557 -12.09 30.58 -25.78
C GLY A 557 -13.23 29.59 -25.60
N SER A 558 -13.06 28.56 -24.76
CA SER A 558 -14.12 27.60 -24.42
C SER A 558 -14.86 28.04 -23.15
N GLU A 559 -16.09 28.53 -23.27
CA GLU A 559 -16.94 28.89 -22.13
C GLU A 559 -17.37 27.63 -21.36
N MET A 560 -16.71 27.35 -20.23
CA MET A 560 -17.03 26.21 -19.37
C MET A 560 -18.13 26.60 -18.38
N THR A 561 -19.37 26.65 -18.87
CA THR A 561 -20.54 27.02 -18.06
C THR A 561 -20.86 25.97 -17.01
N LEU A 562 -21.26 26.41 -15.81
CA LEU A 562 -21.83 25.56 -14.76
C LEU A 562 -22.96 24.65 -15.29
N SER A 563 -23.06 23.46 -14.72
CA SER A 563 -24.23 22.58 -14.89
C SER A 563 -25.53 23.34 -14.57
N PRO A 564 -26.63 23.14 -15.31
CA PRO A 564 -27.91 23.79 -15.04
C PRO A 564 -28.38 23.68 -13.59
N GLU A 565 -28.16 22.53 -12.92
CA GLU A 565 -28.48 22.33 -11.49
C GLU A 565 -27.69 23.23 -10.54
N ASP A 566 -26.40 23.45 -10.85
CA ASP A 566 -25.45 24.12 -9.96
C ASP A 566 -25.44 25.65 -10.13
N ARG A 567 -26.17 26.15 -11.13
CA ARG A 567 -26.26 27.58 -11.51
C ARG A 567 -26.72 28.47 -10.36
N ASP A 568 -27.76 28.04 -9.65
CA ASP A 568 -28.46 28.82 -8.61
C ASP A 568 -27.85 28.64 -7.21
N ILE A 569 -26.85 27.77 -7.06
CA ILE A 569 -26.14 27.56 -5.79
C ILE A 569 -25.23 28.79 -5.53
N PRO A 570 -25.40 29.55 -4.44
CA PRO A 570 -24.57 30.72 -4.17
C PRO A 570 -23.12 30.34 -3.85
N GLN A 571 -22.19 31.25 -4.17
CA GLN A 571 -20.76 31.13 -3.83
C GLN A 571 -20.56 30.95 -2.31
N GLY A 572 -19.66 30.04 -1.91
CA GLY A 572 -19.33 29.77 -0.52
C GLY A 572 -19.70 28.35 -0.06
N VAL A 573 -19.99 28.20 1.24
CA VAL A 573 -20.31 26.90 1.87
C VAL A 573 -21.73 26.92 2.42
N GLN A 574 -22.59 26.03 1.92
CA GLN A 574 -23.91 25.73 2.51
C GLN A 574 -23.84 24.43 3.31
N GLU A 575 -24.54 24.36 4.45
CA GLU A 575 -24.67 23.13 5.26
C GLU A 575 -26.16 22.79 5.44
N THR A 576 -26.54 21.55 5.10
CA THR A 576 -27.90 21.02 5.28
C THR A 576 -27.83 19.68 6.01
N SER A 577 -28.73 19.43 6.95
CA SER A 577 -28.72 18.21 7.77
C SER A 577 -30.08 17.52 7.81
N TYR A 578 -30.06 16.19 7.80
CA TYR A 578 -31.26 15.37 7.86
C TYR A 578 -31.02 14.06 8.63
N ASP A 579 -32.04 13.61 9.36
CA ASP A 579 -32.00 12.38 10.13
C ASP A 579 -32.22 11.13 9.26
N ILE A 580 -31.55 10.05 9.63
CA ILE A 580 -31.75 8.70 9.07
C ILE A 580 -32.00 7.72 10.22
N GLN A 581 -32.61 6.56 9.95
CA GLN A 581 -33.10 5.61 10.98
C GLN A 581 -32.05 5.16 12.02
N ASN A 582 -30.75 5.34 11.79
CA ASN A 582 -29.66 5.01 12.73
C ASN A 582 -28.56 6.09 12.85
N GLY A 583 -28.84 7.35 12.46
CA GLY A 583 -27.83 8.41 12.48
C GLY A 583 -28.30 9.77 11.95
N LEU A 584 -27.36 10.71 11.86
CA LEU A 584 -27.55 12.03 11.25
C LEU A 584 -26.65 12.15 10.02
N VAL A 585 -27.17 12.69 8.92
CA VAL A 585 -26.37 13.10 7.76
C VAL A 585 -26.25 14.62 7.75
N ILE A 586 -25.02 15.11 7.59
CA ILE A 586 -24.71 16.52 7.37
C ILE A 586 -24.09 16.62 5.97
N MET A 587 -24.75 17.33 5.05
CA MET A 587 -24.23 17.64 3.73
C MET A 587 -23.61 19.03 3.75
N ARG A 588 -22.48 19.21 3.06
CA ARG A 588 -21.88 20.53 2.80
C ARG A 588 -21.68 20.70 1.31
N THR A 589 -22.30 21.72 0.73
CA THR A 589 -22.07 22.11 -0.67
C THR A 589 -21.11 23.27 -0.69
N VAL A 590 -20.00 23.12 -1.40
CA VAL A 590 -18.96 24.14 -1.54
C VAL A 590 -18.92 24.59 -3.01
N ARG A 591 -19.26 25.85 -3.28
CA ARG A 591 -19.09 26.47 -4.60
C ARG A 591 -17.85 27.37 -4.59
N SER A 592 -16.98 27.19 -5.58
CA SER A 592 -15.78 27.98 -5.79
C SER A 592 -15.68 28.38 -7.27
N GLY A 593 -16.27 29.52 -7.63
CA GLY A 593 -16.38 29.97 -9.02
C GLY A 593 -17.37 29.10 -9.77
N ASP A 594 -16.91 28.45 -10.83
CA ASP A 594 -17.72 27.60 -11.72
C ASP A 594 -17.65 26.09 -11.36
N VAL A 595 -17.03 25.75 -10.23
CA VAL A 595 -16.96 24.38 -9.70
C VAL A 595 -17.74 24.26 -8.39
N VAL A 596 -18.67 23.31 -8.34
CA VAL A 596 -19.40 22.90 -7.13
C VAL A 596 -18.94 21.52 -6.66
N LYS A 597 -18.78 21.35 -5.35
CA LYS A 597 -18.45 20.06 -4.71
C LYS A 597 -19.42 19.77 -3.57
N ARG A 598 -20.15 18.65 -3.68
CA ARG A 598 -21.16 18.18 -2.71
C ARG A 598 -20.52 17.14 -1.77
N TYR A 599 -20.35 17.47 -0.49
CA TYR A 599 -19.75 16.63 0.55
C TYR A 599 -20.82 16.05 1.49
N ARG A 600 -20.62 14.82 2.00
CA ARG A 600 -21.53 14.19 2.98
C ARG A 600 -20.76 13.65 4.21
N LYS A 601 -21.22 13.97 5.41
CA LYS A 601 -20.71 13.46 6.70
C LYS A 601 -21.83 12.69 7.38
N VAL A 602 -21.62 11.39 7.61
CA VAL A 602 -22.62 10.48 8.15
C VAL A 602 -22.22 10.05 9.56
N VAL A 603 -23.03 10.40 10.55
CA VAL A 603 -22.80 10.13 11.97
C VAL A 603 -23.74 8.99 12.42
N MET A 604 -23.21 7.78 12.59
CA MET A 604 -23.96 6.61 13.07
C MET A 604 -23.50 6.19 14.48
N LYS A 605 -24.30 5.34 15.13
CA LYS A 605 -23.90 4.67 16.40
C LYS A 605 -22.60 3.86 16.29
N THR A 606 -22.20 3.46 15.08
CA THR A 606 -20.99 2.69 14.77
C THR A 606 -19.75 3.53 14.49
N GLY A 607 -19.90 4.82 14.19
CA GLY A 607 -18.79 5.70 13.79
C GLY A 607 -19.23 6.92 12.97
N THR A 608 -18.27 7.77 12.62
CA THR A 608 -18.50 8.92 11.71
C THR A 608 -17.70 8.73 10.43
N TYR A 609 -18.37 8.84 9.29
CA TYR A 609 -17.82 8.65 7.95
C TYR A 609 -17.95 9.95 7.14
N TYR A 610 -17.05 10.16 6.17
CA TYR A 610 -16.95 11.38 5.38
C TYR A 610 -16.84 11.00 3.89
N PHE A 611 -17.51 11.76 3.02
CA PHE A 611 -17.58 11.50 1.58
C PHE A 611 -17.54 12.81 0.78
N CYS A 612 -17.04 12.74 -0.46
CA CYS A 612 -17.15 13.79 -1.49
C CYS A 612 -17.77 13.13 -2.73
N GLY A 613 -18.98 13.55 -3.12
CA GLY A 613 -19.85 12.71 -3.94
C GLY A 613 -20.01 11.34 -3.24
N ASP A 614 -19.72 10.27 -3.97
CA ASP A 614 -19.73 8.88 -3.49
C ASP A 614 -18.35 8.34 -3.06
N ARG A 615 -17.27 9.12 -3.26
CA ARG A 615 -15.92 8.73 -2.83
C ARG A 615 -15.75 8.98 -1.32
N SER A 616 -15.40 7.95 -0.55
CA SER A 616 -15.08 8.10 0.88
C SER A 616 -13.78 8.90 1.07
N ILE A 617 -13.78 9.87 1.99
CA ILE A 617 -12.64 10.74 2.30
C ILE A 617 -12.27 10.68 3.79
N THR A 618 -11.10 11.21 4.16
CA THR A 618 -10.70 11.33 5.57
C THR A 618 -11.31 12.58 6.21
N LYS A 619 -11.46 12.57 7.55
CA LYS A 619 -11.84 13.76 8.33
C LYS A 619 -10.94 14.97 7.99
N THR A 620 -9.64 14.75 7.85
CA THR A 620 -8.67 15.81 7.52
C THR A 620 -8.96 16.45 6.16
N ARG A 621 -9.43 15.68 5.16
CA ARG A 621 -9.84 16.23 3.86
C ARG A 621 -11.13 17.03 3.99
N TRP A 622 -12.15 16.51 4.70
CA TRP A 622 -13.38 17.24 5.01
C TRP A 622 -13.10 18.57 5.74
N ASP A 623 -12.29 18.55 6.80
CA ASP A 623 -11.98 19.74 7.61
C ASP A 623 -11.20 20.80 6.82
N LEU A 624 -10.44 20.39 5.79
CA LEU A 624 -9.64 21.29 4.93
C LEU A 624 -10.47 21.84 3.77
N GLU A 625 -11.28 21.01 3.11
CA GLU A 625 -12.03 21.40 1.91
C GLU A 625 -13.38 22.07 2.22
N THR A 626 -13.89 21.97 3.47
CA THR A 626 -15.21 22.52 3.84
C THR A 626 -15.20 23.62 4.90
N ASN A 627 -14.03 24.02 5.42
CA ASN A 627 -13.89 25.16 6.35
C ASN A 627 -13.29 26.41 5.67
N PHE A 628 -13.50 26.57 4.36
CA PHE A 628 -13.21 27.82 3.66
C PHE A 628 -14.23 28.89 4.06
N ALA A 629 -13.92 29.61 5.14
CA ALA A 629 -14.56 30.88 5.45
C ALA A 629 -14.13 31.92 4.41
N TYR A 630 -15.06 32.29 3.53
CA TYR A 630 -15.00 33.56 2.82
C TYR A 630 -15.51 34.65 3.77
N ASP A 631 -14.73 35.72 3.89
CA ASP A 631 -14.95 36.91 4.72
C ASP A 631 -15.10 38.12 3.77
#